data_AF-A0A8E6B422-F1
#
_entry.id   AF-A0A8E6B422-F1
#
_cell.length_a   1.000
_cell.length_b   1.000
_cell.length_c   1.000
_cell.angle_alpha   90.00
_cell.angle_beta   90.00
_cell.angle_gamma   90.00
#
_symmetry.space_group_name_H-M   'P 1'
#
loop_
_entity.id
_entity.type
_entity.pdbx_description
1 polymer ?
#
loop_
_entity_poly.entity_id
_entity_poly.type
_entity_poly.pdbx_seq_one_letter_code
_entity_poly.pdbx_strand_id
1 'polypeptide(L)'
;MFRFMICLFTCLHLSSEAYCQTYTWEGPYTPSSTTNWSAGSWSGGVPPSGGGSSVILNFSNPNGDTTGYNTLNNLGNNFQTNQMNFSGIGGTISINTGNSSDSSVNTIKFSGSNAQVNMNSYGLVNLNYANFSAATTIAGSGTGEIDIAWATFGATVTVDRPTNYQNLGFTTFSNLNTASGASGNGSIIIQAGNIRIRDSNSLSTGNVIVNGGTFVSDGASTALPNNFTLNANFYYGGDRNNPGGFLMSGVLSGNGGVIITDAIGYGTLTLYGTNTFQGPLGSAICPTAGQPRGGALGDIYLVGPNATILNSSGIQLNAGGSVTFNNAIDINGNSSAANNNNNRITSTTPVSLSGASFNLIGGYQTGTQQVAGALTISGDSVVSVDASQTGNTGTTLTFASLSRSAQRGTILFEGNSSSFGDAPGAGVANIYFSTAPTSDLLGGGGAAGTTTISILPYAIAQTQVGNQRSATPSLVTYGSTGIRPLASSEYAASVTIGASTYDNVLLTSSLTLGSSPTSINSLTMNDSQILGTGTLQVKSGVVLFLQNGSGSTQVASTATLDFNGREAQFFVQNDMLVSGIISNANGLTKSGPGTLYLSNTANNIGGPLTVNSGFVSFMALSALGNPTSIALNSGNGSSYYSLFQPAGLWDDTGASSITLSSNITLNSGYSSIRTDGRNFSGPVLTLSGVISGSGGLSIYATQALSGGIMLTNTNNTFSGPIRIYEGSLWISSDAALGNAPQIAIESQNDAGIVLNTNWTTSRQVVVMANATGIINTNGFNATLNSPLGVYGNFGFNKNGLGILTLTQPGYLDGDTNASININSGELRVASAVGSTTSTLQIKVNNPGTLSGTGMIAGPVSVASGGAITPGNGDIGALAVGTLNLGNGLTLSSGAIVGIKIADASTAASANTGGSTDLGSLPYPTHNNFIYITGGTTSISSGTTFNVDASSVSLKFPNSYSYLIAQGAGNVSSLDITNQTQFTTTNISSSQYELTVTGDSNGDIYLNFIAVPEPGFLMLIGSGMGLMVIGQNKRKKRSV
;
A
#
# COMPACT_ATOMS: atom_id res chain seq x y z
N MET A 1 -35.66 -26.84 -80.47
CA MET A 1 -34.32 -26.55 -81.03
C MET A 1 -33.61 -25.68 -80.01
N PHE A 2 -32.82 -26.30 -79.15
CA PHE A 2 -31.35 -26.13 -79.14
C PHE A 2 -30.95 -24.79 -78.50
N ARG A 3 -30.69 -24.67 -77.18
CA ARG A 3 -29.78 -25.42 -76.28
C ARG A 3 -28.31 -25.01 -76.53
N PHE A 4 -27.60 -24.79 -75.41
CA PHE A 4 -26.14 -24.59 -75.21
C PHE A 4 -25.58 -23.18 -75.50
N MET A 5 -24.71 -22.56 -74.70
CA MET A 5 -24.05 -22.80 -73.40
C MET A 5 -23.18 -21.53 -73.22
N ILE A 6 -23.18 -20.85 -72.07
CA ILE A 6 -22.06 -20.88 -71.12
C ILE A 6 -22.63 -20.62 -69.71
N CYS A 7 -22.59 -21.67 -68.89
CA CYS A 7 -22.50 -21.59 -67.45
C CYS A 7 -21.12 -21.04 -67.07
N LEU A 8 -21.06 -19.98 -66.28
CA LEU A 8 -20.25 -19.82 -65.06
C LEU A 8 -20.25 -18.33 -64.67
N PHE A 9 -21.21 -17.89 -63.87
CA PHE A 9 -20.91 -16.91 -62.82
C PHE A 9 -21.72 -17.31 -61.60
N THR A 10 -20.95 -17.84 -60.66
CA THR A 10 -21.29 -18.32 -59.34
C THR A 10 -22.26 -17.40 -58.61
N CYS A 11 -23.25 -18.04 -58.01
CA CYS A 11 -24.01 -17.56 -56.88
C CYS A 11 -23.04 -17.14 -55.76
N LEU A 12 -22.63 -15.87 -55.70
CA LEU A 12 -22.22 -15.22 -54.46
C LEU A 12 -23.51 -14.70 -53.81
N HIS A 13 -24.22 -15.60 -53.13
CA HIS A 13 -24.78 -15.24 -51.84
C HIS A 13 -23.57 -14.85 -50.96
N LEU A 14 -23.15 -13.59 -51.05
CA LEU A 14 -22.47 -12.97 -49.93
C LEU A 14 -23.50 -13.02 -48.81
N SER A 15 -23.36 -14.00 -47.91
CA SER A 15 -23.85 -13.84 -46.55
C SER A 15 -23.49 -12.43 -46.14
N SER A 16 -24.47 -11.65 -45.69
CA SER A 16 -24.20 -10.36 -45.06
C SER A 16 -23.25 -10.61 -43.89
N GLU A 17 -21.95 -10.50 -44.13
CA GLU A 17 -21.00 -10.27 -43.06
C GLU A 17 -21.46 -8.95 -42.44
N ALA A 18 -22.09 -9.05 -41.28
CA ALA A 18 -22.57 -7.89 -40.55
C ALA A 18 -21.34 -7.02 -40.27
N TYR A 19 -21.16 -5.97 -41.07
CA TYR A 19 -20.09 -5.00 -40.84
C TYR A 19 -20.24 -4.50 -39.40
N CYS A 20 -19.17 -4.69 -38.63
CA CYS A 20 -19.06 -4.18 -37.27
C CYS A 20 -19.11 -2.65 -37.35
N GLN A 21 -20.17 -2.03 -36.81
CA GLN A 21 -20.35 -0.58 -36.88
C GLN A 21 -19.87 0.04 -35.57
N THR A 22 -18.84 0.89 -35.66
CA THR A 22 -18.22 1.57 -34.51
C THR A 22 -18.68 3.02 -34.46
N TYR A 23 -19.20 3.43 -33.32
CA TYR A 23 -19.58 4.81 -33.03
C TYR A 23 -18.73 5.32 -31.86
N THR A 24 -18.07 6.46 -32.03
CA THR A 24 -17.23 7.04 -30.98
C THR A 24 -17.85 8.32 -30.45
N TRP A 25 -18.21 8.33 -29.19
CA TRP A 25 -18.71 9.50 -28.47
C TRP A 25 -17.53 10.36 -28.04
N GLU A 26 -17.52 11.61 -28.49
CA GLU A 26 -16.42 12.57 -28.26
C GLU A 26 -16.71 13.55 -27.11
N GLY A 27 -17.89 13.44 -26.48
CA GLY A 27 -18.31 14.28 -25.37
C GLY A 27 -18.73 15.70 -25.76
N PRO A 28 -19.57 16.38 -24.95
CA PRO A 28 -19.79 17.81 -25.08
C PRO A 28 -18.55 18.58 -24.57
N TYR A 29 -18.21 19.67 -25.24
CA TYR A 29 -17.17 20.61 -24.77
C TYR A 29 -17.52 21.31 -23.45
N THR A 30 -18.78 21.24 -23.00
CA THR A 30 -19.26 21.87 -21.76
C THR A 30 -19.65 20.82 -20.69
N PRO A 31 -18.93 20.75 -19.56
CA PRO A 31 -19.24 19.85 -18.46
C PRO A 31 -20.57 20.21 -17.76
N SER A 32 -21.25 19.23 -17.15
CA SER A 32 -22.41 19.31 -16.22
C SER A 32 -23.84 19.09 -16.73
N SER A 33 -24.12 19.09 -18.04
CA SER A 33 -25.48 18.75 -18.53
C SER A 33 -25.60 17.27 -18.90
N THR A 34 -26.74 16.64 -18.61
CA THR A 34 -27.00 15.27 -19.06
C THR A 34 -27.25 15.29 -20.57
N THR A 35 -26.37 14.68 -21.35
CA THR A 35 -26.47 14.69 -22.82
C THR A 35 -27.15 13.43 -23.33
N ASN A 36 -28.26 13.61 -24.04
CA ASN A 36 -28.94 12.52 -24.74
C ASN A 36 -28.07 11.96 -25.87
N TRP A 37 -28.05 10.64 -26.07
CA TRP A 37 -27.29 10.02 -27.16
C TRP A 37 -27.72 10.54 -28.55
N SER A 38 -29.00 10.86 -28.74
CA SER A 38 -29.50 11.47 -29.98
C SER A 38 -29.00 12.88 -30.25
N ALA A 39 -28.47 13.56 -29.23
CA ALA A 39 -27.96 14.94 -29.28
C ALA A 39 -26.44 14.99 -29.04
N GLY A 40 -25.79 13.83 -28.85
CA GLY A 40 -24.37 13.72 -28.62
C GLY A 40 -23.55 13.83 -29.91
N SER A 41 -22.31 14.30 -29.77
CA SER A 41 -21.32 14.27 -30.86
C SER A 41 -20.75 12.86 -30.98
N TRP A 42 -21.13 12.17 -32.04
CA TRP A 42 -20.62 10.84 -32.38
C TRP A 42 -19.85 10.87 -33.70
N SER A 43 -18.57 10.48 -33.68
CA SER A 43 -17.88 10.10 -34.91
C SER A 43 -18.36 8.72 -35.37
N GLY A 44 -18.66 8.62 -36.67
CA GLY A 44 -19.43 7.50 -37.24
C GLY A 44 -20.94 7.74 -37.34
N GLY A 45 -21.43 8.92 -36.90
CA GLY A 45 -22.86 9.28 -36.88
C GLY A 45 -23.57 8.86 -35.60
N VAL A 46 -24.81 9.31 -35.40
CA VAL A 46 -25.62 8.89 -34.24
C VAL A 46 -25.90 7.39 -34.35
N PRO A 47 -25.70 6.59 -33.27
CA PRO A 47 -26.01 5.17 -33.30
C PRO A 47 -27.47 4.88 -33.72
N PRO A 48 -27.75 3.76 -34.41
CA PRO A 48 -29.11 3.46 -34.88
C PRO A 48 -30.05 3.21 -33.70
N SER A 49 -31.32 3.58 -33.86
CA SER A 49 -32.32 3.34 -32.82
C SER A 49 -32.46 1.84 -32.52
N GLY A 50 -32.45 1.47 -31.24
CA GLY A 50 -32.47 0.07 -30.78
C GLY A 50 -31.13 -0.67 -30.88
N GLY A 51 -30.12 -0.10 -31.55
CA GLY A 51 -28.78 -0.69 -31.66
C GLY A 51 -28.74 -1.99 -32.49
N GLY A 52 -27.76 -2.85 -32.20
CA GLY A 52 -27.61 -4.16 -32.85
C GLY A 52 -26.48 -5.01 -32.26
N SER A 53 -26.50 -6.32 -32.53
CA SER A 53 -25.53 -7.30 -32.00
C SER A 53 -24.12 -7.19 -32.61
N SER A 54 -23.89 -6.25 -33.54
CA SER A 54 -22.57 -5.93 -34.11
C SER A 54 -22.15 -4.47 -33.84
N VAL A 55 -22.90 -3.75 -33.02
CA VAL A 55 -22.59 -2.35 -32.66
C VAL A 55 -21.46 -2.31 -31.63
N ILE A 56 -20.49 -1.42 -31.86
CA ILE A 56 -19.43 -1.05 -30.92
C ILE A 56 -19.60 0.42 -30.55
N LEU A 57 -19.65 0.72 -29.26
CA LEU A 57 -19.62 2.09 -28.74
C LEU A 57 -18.25 2.38 -28.12
N ASN A 58 -17.57 3.41 -28.59
CA ASN A 58 -16.37 3.94 -27.95
C ASN A 58 -16.75 5.23 -27.21
N PHE A 59 -16.32 5.36 -25.97
CA PHE A 59 -16.40 6.57 -25.19
C PHE A 59 -14.97 7.04 -24.96
N SER A 60 -14.62 8.18 -25.55
CA SER A 60 -13.29 8.76 -25.39
C SER A 60 -13.36 10.22 -25.00
N ASN A 61 -12.50 10.64 -24.08
CA ASN A 61 -12.27 12.05 -23.81
C ASN A 61 -10.91 12.46 -24.38
N PRO A 62 -10.85 13.06 -25.59
CA PRO A 62 -9.58 13.44 -26.20
C PRO A 62 -8.83 14.50 -25.40
N ASN A 63 -9.53 15.28 -24.57
CA ASN A 63 -8.94 16.38 -23.80
C ASN A 63 -8.39 15.93 -22.43
N GLY A 64 -8.57 14.65 -22.06
CA GLY A 64 -8.15 14.12 -20.76
C GLY A 64 -8.84 14.78 -19.56
N ASP A 65 -9.95 15.50 -19.79
CA ASP A 65 -10.67 16.25 -18.77
C ASP A 65 -11.17 15.29 -17.65
N THR A 66 -11.00 15.74 -16.41
CA THR A 66 -11.39 15.06 -15.18
C THR A 66 -12.84 15.35 -14.80
N THR A 67 -13.53 16.25 -15.53
CA THR A 67 -14.94 16.50 -15.29
C THR A 67 -15.80 15.28 -15.63
N GLY A 68 -16.83 15.06 -14.82
CA GLY A 68 -17.76 13.95 -15.03
C GLY A 68 -18.76 14.24 -16.15
N TYR A 69 -19.09 13.22 -16.94
CA TYR A 69 -20.13 13.26 -17.96
C TYR A 69 -21.31 12.39 -17.55
N ASN A 70 -22.52 12.92 -17.72
CA ASN A 70 -23.72 12.12 -17.63
C ASN A 70 -24.34 12.00 -19.03
N THR A 71 -24.54 10.78 -19.50
CA THR A 71 -25.17 10.52 -20.81
C THR A 71 -26.43 9.70 -20.62
N LEU A 72 -27.47 10.05 -21.37
CA LEU A 72 -28.75 9.34 -21.34
C LEU A 72 -28.98 8.65 -22.68
N ASN A 73 -29.13 7.33 -22.66
CA ASN A 73 -29.60 6.58 -23.82
C ASN A 73 -31.10 6.84 -24.05
N ASN A 74 -31.39 7.63 -25.08
CA ASN A 74 -32.75 7.91 -25.55
C ASN A 74 -33.01 7.35 -26.96
N LEU A 75 -32.15 6.46 -27.49
CA LEU A 75 -32.23 5.93 -28.84
C LEU A 75 -33.12 4.68 -28.95
N GLY A 76 -34.12 4.53 -28.07
CA GLY A 76 -35.14 3.46 -28.12
C GLY A 76 -35.13 2.52 -26.92
N ASN A 77 -36.20 1.71 -26.81
CA ASN A 77 -36.36 0.73 -25.73
C ASN A 77 -35.37 -0.44 -25.94
N ASN A 78 -34.44 -0.62 -25.00
CA ASN A 78 -33.38 -1.64 -25.02
C ASN A 78 -32.39 -1.48 -26.18
N PHE A 79 -31.40 -0.60 -26.01
CA PHE A 79 -30.34 -0.43 -27.00
C PHE A 79 -29.39 -1.63 -26.97
N GLN A 80 -29.32 -2.36 -28.07
CA GLN A 80 -28.46 -3.52 -28.21
C GLN A 80 -27.06 -3.09 -28.61
N THR A 81 -26.06 -3.64 -27.94
CA THR A 81 -24.65 -3.49 -28.33
C THR A 81 -23.92 -4.81 -28.18
N ASN A 82 -22.83 -4.97 -28.92
CA ASN A 82 -21.87 -6.03 -28.67
C ASN A 82 -20.76 -5.56 -27.73
N GLN A 83 -20.27 -4.34 -27.91
CA GLN A 83 -19.07 -3.88 -27.24
C GLN A 83 -19.18 -2.43 -26.79
N MET A 84 -18.63 -2.14 -25.60
CA MET A 84 -18.34 -0.78 -25.14
C MET A 84 -16.86 -0.64 -24.79
N ASN A 85 -16.21 0.41 -25.28
CA ASN A 85 -14.83 0.73 -24.98
C ASN A 85 -14.74 2.11 -24.31
N PHE A 86 -13.93 2.22 -23.26
CA PHE A 86 -13.74 3.44 -22.49
C PHE A 86 -12.25 3.81 -22.49
N SER A 87 -11.85 4.87 -23.19
CA SER A 87 -10.44 5.32 -23.34
C SER A 87 -10.25 6.82 -23.01
N GLY A 88 -9.12 7.19 -22.40
CA GLY A 88 -8.80 8.60 -22.12
C GLY A 88 -9.71 9.30 -21.08
N ILE A 89 -10.53 8.56 -20.35
CA ILE A 89 -11.48 9.13 -19.37
C ILE A 89 -10.76 9.37 -18.04
N GLY A 90 -10.68 10.63 -17.61
CA GLY A 90 -10.16 11.01 -16.29
C GLY A 90 -11.21 11.30 -15.23
N GLY A 91 -12.44 11.62 -15.64
CA GLY A 91 -13.57 11.87 -14.75
C GLY A 91 -14.51 10.67 -14.57
N THR A 92 -15.72 10.93 -14.09
CA THR A 92 -16.79 9.92 -14.03
C THR A 92 -17.64 9.97 -15.30
N ILE A 93 -17.81 8.86 -16.04
CA ILE A 93 -18.85 8.73 -17.05
C ILE A 93 -20.00 7.94 -16.46
N SER A 94 -21.18 8.55 -16.37
CA SER A 94 -22.42 7.84 -16.06
C SER A 94 -23.23 7.61 -17.34
N ILE A 95 -23.45 6.35 -17.68
CA ILE A 95 -24.36 5.94 -18.74
C ILE A 95 -25.67 5.53 -18.08
N ASN A 96 -26.66 6.42 -18.21
CA ASN A 96 -28.00 6.21 -17.75
C ASN A 96 -28.92 5.77 -18.89
N THR A 97 -29.94 5.03 -18.51
CA THR A 97 -31.10 4.75 -19.34
C THR A 97 -32.33 5.32 -18.61
N GLY A 98 -33.40 5.66 -19.33
CA GLY A 98 -34.52 6.49 -18.85
C GLY A 98 -35.07 6.23 -17.42
N ASN A 99 -35.67 7.27 -16.82
CA ASN A 99 -36.04 7.40 -15.40
C ASN A 99 -36.70 6.15 -14.75
N SER A 100 -36.27 5.86 -13.52
CA SER A 100 -36.35 4.60 -12.77
C SER A 100 -37.72 4.19 -12.18
N SER A 101 -38.84 4.69 -12.70
CA SER A 101 -40.18 4.41 -12.13
C SER A 101 -41.14 3.63 -13.02
N ASP A 102 -40.74 3.26 -14.24
CA ASP A 102 -41.58 2.52 -15.16
C ASP A 102 -40.95 1.17 -15.54
N SER A 103 -41.74 0.09 -15.50
CA SER A 103 -41.33 -1.29 -15.83
C SER A 103 -40.84 -1.50 -17.27
N SER A 104 -40.87 -0.45 -18.10
CA SER A 104 -40.28 -0.36 -19.44
C SER A 104 -38.92 0.37 -19.43
N VAL A 105 -38.08 0.13 -18.42
CA VAL A 105 -36.76 0.78 -18.32
C VAL A 105 -35.96 0.49 -19.60
N ASN A 106 -35.54 1.54 -20.31
CA ASN A 106 -34.58 1.39 -21.40
C ASN A 106 -33.38 0.64 -20.82
N THR A 107 -32.92 -0.46 -21.39
CA THR A 107 -31.67 -1.11 -20.94
C THR A 107 -30.57 -0.97 -21.98
N ILE A 108 -29.34 -1.13 -21.54
CA ILE A 108 -28.23 -1.42 -22.45
C ILE A 108 -28.11 -2.93 -22.52
N LYS A 109 -28.47 -3.52 -23.66
CA LYS A 109 -28.54 -4.97 -23.81
C LYS A 109 -27.32 -5.52 -24.56
N PHE A 110 -26.50 -6.30 -23.86
CA PHE A 110 -25.41 -7.07 -24.46
C PHE A 110 -25.97 -8.38 -25.00
N SER A 111 -25.93 -8.57 -26.32
CA SER A 111 -26.66 -9.66 -27.00
C SER A 111 -25.90 -10.36 -28.14
N GLY A 112 -24.73 -9.85 -28.56
CA GLY A 112 -23.90 -10.51 -29.56
C GLY A 112 -22.99 -11.59 -29.00
N SER A 113 -22.39 -12.40 -29.89
CA SER A 113 -21.35 -13.36 -29.52
C SER A 113 -20.06 -12.61 -29.12
N ASN A 114 -19.47 -12.98 -27.98
CA ASN A 114 -18.28 -12.31 -27.42
C ASN A 114 -18.56 -10.84 -27.07
N ALA A 115 -19.67 -10.56 -26.39
CA ALA A 115 -19.96 -9.21 -25.95
C ALA A 115 -18.88 -8.72 -24.95
N GLN A 116 -18.55 -7.42 -24.97
CA GLN A 116 -17.45 -6.86 -24.20
C GLN A 116 -17.74 -5.50 -23.57
N VAL A 117 -17.16 -5.28 -22.39
CA VAL A 117 -17.06 -3.96 -21.74
C VAL A 117 -15.59 -3.74 -21.39
N ASN A 118 -14.91 -2.84 -22.10
CA ASN A 118 -13.47 -2.63 -21.96
C ASN A 118 -13.18 -1.27 -21.32
N MET A 119 -12.61 -1.28 -20.11
CA MET A 119 -12.12 -0.05 -19.47
C MET A 119 -10.60 0.07 -19.62
N ASN A 120 -10.19 0.96 -20.51
CA ASN A 120 -8.81 1.31 -20.84
C ASN A 120 -8.43 2.70 -20.31
N SER A 121 -9.23 3.24 -19.38
CA SER A 121 -9.06 4.56 -18.76
C SER A 121 -8.80 4.47 -17.26
N TYR A 122 -8.59 5.61 -16.61
CA TYR A 122 -8.29 5.74 -15.18
C TYR A 122 -9.43 6.35 -14.34
N GLY A 123 -10.49 6.86 -14.98
CA GLY A 123 -11.69 7.40 -14.33
C GLY A 123 -12.70 6.34 -13.83
N LEU A 124 -13.91 6.78 -13.51
CA LEU A 124 -15.03 5.92 -13.10
C LEU A 124 -16.05 5.80 -14.23
N VAL A 125 -16.56 4.60 -14.50
CA VAL A 125 -17.66 4.36 -15.43
C VAL A 125 -18.84 3.77 -14.67
N ASN A 126 -19.96 4.49 -14.57
CA ASN A 126 -21.22 3.95 -14.05
C ASN A 126 -22.07 3.46 -15.23
N LEU A 127 -22.32 2.16 -15.30
CA LEU A 127 -23.17 1.51 -16.28
C LEU A 127 -24.48 1.08 -15.60
N ASN A 128 -25.49 1.93 -15.71
CA ASN A 128 -26.76 1.73 -15.02
C ASN A 128 -27.74 0.94 -15.90
N TYR A 129 -28.45 -0.02 -15.31
CA TYR A 129 -29.48 -0.86 -15.96
C TYR A 129 -28.97 -1.65 -17.17
N ALA A 130 -27.75 -2.20 -17.07
CA ALA A 130 -27.23 -3.13 -18.06
C ALA A 130 -28.00 -4.46 -18.07
N ASN A 131 -28.26 -5.01 -19.25
CA ASN A 131 -28.85 -6.32 -19.45
C ASN A 131 -27.85 -7.23 -20.17
N PHE A 132 -27.26 -8.17 -19.43
CA PHE A 132 -26.32 -9.16 -19.94
C PHE A 132 -27.10 -10.40 -20.42
N SER A 133 -27.64 -10.32 -21.63
CA SER A 133 -28.44 -11.40 -22.23
C SER A 133 -27.64 -12.43 -23.03
N ALA A 134 -26.39 -12.09 -23.37
CA ALA A 134 -25.39 -12.99 -23.94
C ALA A 134 -24.17 -13.04 -23.03
N ALA A 135 -23.29 -14.02 -23.25
CA ALA A 135 -22.04 -14.10 -22.50
C ALA A 135 -21.19 -12.84 -22.75
N THR A 136 -20.84 -12.13 -21.68
CA THR A 136 -20.15 -10.83 -21.75
C THR A 136 -18.87 -10.84 -20.93
N THR A 137 -17.77 -10.36 -21.51
CA THR A 137 -16.51 -10.18 -20.80
C THR A 137 -16.29 -8.71 -20.45
N ILE A 138 -16.01 -8.43 -19.18
CA ILE A 138 -15.57 -7.13 -18.69
C ILE A 138 -14.04 -7.19 -18.62
N ALA A 139 -13.36 -6.40 -19.45
CA ALA A 139 -11.91 -6.44 -19.61
C ALA A 139 -11.31 -5.02 -19.71
N GLY A 140 -10.06 -4.93 -20.17
CA GLY A 140 -9.33 -3.68 -20.36
C GLY A 140 -8.15 -3.51 -19.40
N SER A 141 -7.19 -2.69 -19.81
CA SER A 141 -5.92 -2.49 -19.10
C SER A 141 -5.87 -1.21 -18.25
N GLY A 142 -6.95 -0.43 -18.24
CA GLY A 142 -7.03 0.82 -17.50
C GLY A 142 -7.17 0.60 -16.00
N THR A 143 -6.63 1.51 -15.19
CA THR A 143 -6.71 1.47 -13.72
C THR A 143 -8.04 2.00 -13.16
N GLY A 144 -8.95 2.45 -14.01
CA GLY A 144 -10.24 3.00 -13.61
C GLY A 144 -11.27 1.95 -13.23
N GLU A 145 -12.30 2.39 -12.52
CA GLU A 145 -13.37 1.56 -11.98
C GLU A 145 -14.56 1.49 -12.96
N ILE A 146 -15.17 0.31 -13.10
CA ILE A 146 -16.48 0.15 -13.74
C ILE A 146 -17.47 -0.23 -12.64
N ASP A 147 -18.50 0.58 -12.43
CA ASP A 147 -19.63 0.30 -11.55
C ASP A 147 -20.84 -0.15 -12.38
N ILE A 148 -21.28 -1.38 -12.15
CA ILE A 148 -22.43 -2.00 -12.80
C ILE A 148 -23.59 -1.94 -11.81
N ALA A 149 -24.52 -1.02 -12.07
CA ALA A 149 -25.62 -0.75 -11.16
C ALA A 149 -26.97 -1.22 -11.74
N TRP A 150 -27.82 -1.85 -10.92
CA TRP A 150 -29.17 -2.28 -11.30
C TRP A 150 -29.22 -3.19 -12.52
N ALA A 151 -28.24 -4.07 -12.67
CA ALA A 151 -28.11 -4.93 -13.83
C ALA A 151 -29.01 -6.19 -13.79
N THR A 152 -29.31 -6.71 -14.97
CA THR A 152 -29.95 -8.02 -15.19
C THR A 152 -28.94 -8.98 -15.81
N PHE A 153 -28.78 -10.16 -15.21
CA PHE A 153 -27.83 -11.19 -15.62
C PHE A 153 -28.58 -12.40 -16.19
N GLY A 154 -28.94 -12.32 -17.47
CA GLY A 154 -29.57 -13.42 -18.21
C GLY A 154 -28.59 -14.49 -18.71
N ALA A 155 -27.30 -14.14 -18.78
CA ALA A 155 -26.21 -15.00 -19.23
C ALA A 155 -24.96 -14.78 -18.37
N THR A 156 -23.90 -15.54 -18.66
CA THR A 156 -22.63 -15.48 -17.92
C THR A 156 -21.92 -14.14 -18.13
N VAL A 157 -21.44 -13.53 -17.04
CA VAL A 157 -20.54 -12.38 -17.08
C VAL A 157 -19.16 -12.78 -16.58
N THR A 158 -18.12 -12.56 -17.38
CA THR A 158 -16.73 -12.84 -17.03
C THR A 158 -15.99 -11.54 -16.74
N VAL A 159 -15.40 -11.40 -15.55
CA VAL A 159 -14.47 -10.31 -15.22
C VAL A 159 -13.05 -10.80 -15.49
N ASP A 160 -12.37 -10.19 -16.45
CA ASP A 160 -11.00 -10.50 -16.88
C ASP A 160 -10.19 -9.20 -17.00
N ARG A 161 -9.95 -8.56 -15.85
CA ARG A 161 -9.23 -7.28 -15.75
C ARG A 161 -7.95 -7.47 -14.95
N PRO A 162 -6.88 -8.09 -15.48
CA PRO A 162 -5.65 -8.26 -14.73
C PRO A 162 -5.06 -6.90 -14.34
N THR A 163 -5.12 -6.58 -13.06
CA THR A 163 -4.51 -5.36 -12.50
C THR A 163 -3.38 -5.75 -11.57
N ASN A 164 -2.23 -5.10 -11.70
CA ASN A 164 -1.13 -5.24 -10.73
C ASN A 164 -1.39 -4.46 -9.42
N TYR A 165 -2.50 -3.72 -9.34
CA TYR A 165 -2.82 -2.82 -8.24
C TYR A 165 -4.01 -3.37 -7.47
N GLN A 166 -3.85 -3.71 -6.19
CA GLN A 166 -4.91 -4.28 -5.36
C GLN A 166 -6.06 -3.29 -5.06
N ASN A 167 -5.79 -1.97 -5.17
CA ASN A 167 -6.72 -0.91 -4.80
C ASN A 167 -7.28 -0.10 -5.98
N LEU A 168 -7.03 -0.54 -7.22
CA LEU A 168 -7.49 0.15 -8.43
C LEU A 168 -8.12 -0.83 -9.42
N GLY A 169 -8.79 -0.31 -10.45
CA GLY A 169 -9.29 -1.12 -11.56
C GLY A 169 -10.48 -2.01 -11.23
N PHE A 170 -11.25 -1.68 -10.20
CA PHE A 170 -12.39 -2.47 -9.72
C PHE A 170 -13.47 -2.63 -10.79
N THR A 171 -14.06 -3.83 -10.84
CA THR A 171 -15.43 -4.03 -11.33
C THR A 171 -16.34 -4.09 -10.12
N THR A 172 -17.11 -3.02 -9.93
CA THR A 172 -18.05 -2.88 -8.82
C THR A 172 -19.43 -3.34 -9.27
N PHE A 173 -20.09 -4.15 -8.45
CA PHE A 173 -21.49 -4.51 -8.59
C PHE A 173 -22.29 -3.81 -7.48
N SER A 174 -23.35 -3.11 -7.86
CA SER A 174 -24.18 -2.34 -6.92
C SER A 174 -25.67 -2.34 -7.30
N ASN A 175 -26.52 -2.22 -6.29
CA ASN A 175 -27.94 -1.96 -6.37
C ASN A 175 -28.29 -0.94 -5.29
N LEU A 176 -28.04 0.34 -5.58
CA LEU A 176 -28.41 1.39 -4.64
C LEU A 176 -29.93 1.40 -4.45
N ASN A 177 -30.38 1.02 -3.25
CA ASN A 177 -31.62 1.50 -2.62
C ASN A 177 -32.98 1.09 -3.22
N THR A 178 -33.13 -0.09 -3.84
CA THR A 178 -34.48 -0.65 -4.13
C THR A 178 -34.58 -2.14 -3.76
N ALA A 179 -35.75 -2.56 -3.26
CA ALA A 179 -36.05 -3.94 -2.86
C ALA A 179 -36.01 -4.96 -4.02
N SER A 180 -35.87 -4.49 -5.27
CA SER A 180 -35.63 -5.31 -6.47
C SER A 180 -34.13 -5.42 -6.72
N GLY A 181 -33.51 -6.47 -6.17
CA GLY A 181 -32.11 -6.81 -6.43
C GLY A 181 -31.81 -7.10 -7.90
N ALA A 182 -30.53 -7.39 -8.20
CA ALA A 182 -30.13 -7.85 -9.52
C ALA A 182 -30.94 -9.10 -9.87
N SER A 183 -31.47 -9.14 -11.09
CA SER A 183 -32.37 -10.23 -11.51
C SER A 183 -31.67 -11.17 -12.50
N GLY A 184 -32.13 -12.41 -12.54
CA GLY A 184 -31.61 -13.45 -13.43
C GLY A 184 -30.77 -14.52 -12.71
N ASN A 185 -30.39 -15.53 -13.48
CA ASN A 185 -29.68 -16.73 -13.02
C ASN A 185 -28.32 -16.94 -13.71
N GLY A 186 -27.85 -15.95 -14.49
CA GLY A 186 -26.56 -16.00 -15.16
C GLY A 186 -25.40 -16.02 -14.16
N SER A 187 -24.40 -16.87 -14.41
CA SER A 187 -23.23 -17.00 -13.54
C SER A 187 -22.28 -15.80 -13.66
N ILE A 188 -21.48 -15.56 -12.63
CA ILE A 188 -20.39 -14.59 -12.67
C ILE A 188 -19.06 -15.35 -12.60
N ILE A 189 -18.16 -15.13 -13.55
CA ILE A 189 -16.83 -15.73 -13.58
C ILE A 189 -15.82 -14.64 -13.24
N ILE A 190 -15.03 -14.84 -12.20
CA ILE A 190 -13.86 -14.03 -11.88
C ILE A 190 -12.65 -14.71 -12.50
N GLN A 191 -12.27 -14.27 -13.70
CA GLN A 191 -11.10 -14.79 -14.40
C GLN A 191 -9.82 -14.16 -13.85
N ALA A 192 -9.80 -12.83 -13.75
CA ALA A 192 -8.72 -12.04 -13.17
C ALA A 192 -9.23 -10.64 -12.78
N GLY A 193 -8.50 -9.96 -11.88
CA GLY A 193 -8.77 -8.57 -11.50
C GLY A 193 -9.46 -8.38 -10.16
N ASN A 194 -9.84 -7.14 -9.88
CA ASN A 194 -10.47 -6.77 -8.61
C ASN A 194 -11.98 -6.61 -8.78
N ILE A 195 -12.75 -7.23 -7.89
CA ILE A 195 -14.20 -7.11 -7.82
C ILE A 195 -14.60 -6.44 -6.51
N ARG A 196 -15.58 -5.54 -6.57
CA ARG A 196 -16.20 -4.92 -5.41
C ARG A 196 -17.71 -5.21 -5.40
N ILE A 197 -18.23 -5.49 -4.22
CA ILE A 197 -19.67 -5.61 -3.98
C ILE A 197 -20.12 -4.56 -2.97
N ARG A 198 -21.10 -3.73 -3.35
CA ARG A 198 -21.68 -2.74 -2.43
C ARG A 198 -22.86 -3.26 -1.60
N ASP A 199 -23.53 -4.33 -2.04
CA ASP A 199 -24.70 -4.88 -1.35
C ASP A 199 -24.93 -6.38 -1.66
N SER A 200 -25.67 -7.07 -0.79
CA SER A 200 -25.88 -8.53 -0.87
C SER A 200 -26.72 -8.99 -2.07
N ASN A 201 -27.39 -8.07 -2.75
CA ASN A 201 -28.30 -8.35 -3.85
C ASN A 201 -27.73 -7.90 -5.21
N SER A 202 -26.48 -7.41 -5.22
CA SER A 202 -25.77 -6.88 -6.39
C SER A 202 -25.44 -7.94 -7.44
N LEU A 203 -25.32 -9.20 -7.02
CA LEU A 203 -25.13 -10.33 -7.90
C LEU A 203 -26.48 -10.99 -8.24
N SER A 204 -26.52 -11.68 -9.38
CA SER A 204 -27.64 -12.55 -9.77
C SER A 204 -27.83 -13.71 -8.78
N THR A 205 -28.85 -14.56 -8.94
CA THR A 205 -28.94 -15.81 -8.15
C THR A 205 -28.03 -16.93 -8.68
N GLY A 206 -27.23 -16.65 -9.71
CA GLY A 206 -26.32 -17.61 -10.33
C GLY A 206 -25.11 -17.93 -9.45
N ASN A 207 -24.35 -18.94 -9.88
CA ASN A 207 -23.12 -19.34 -9.21
C ASN A 207 -21.99 -18.33 -9.50
N VAL A 208 -21.11 -18.09 -8.54
CA VAL A 208 -19.88 -17.33 -8.74
C VAL A 208 -18.72 -18.31 -8.90
N ILE A 209 -17.97 -18.21 -10.00
CA ILE A 209 -16.85 -19.09 -10.32
C ILE A 209 -15.56 -18.27 -10.19
N VAL A 210 -14.63 -18.73 -9.37
CA VAL A 210 -13.38 -18.02 -9.07
C VAL A 210 -12.19 -18.75 -9.68
N ASN A 211 -11.64 -18.18 -10.76
CA ASN A 211 -10.40 -18.63 -11.39
C ASN A 211 -9.20 -17.77 -10.99
N GLY A 212 -9.44 -16.58 -10.40
CA GLY A 212 -8.42 -15.68 -9.89
C GLY A 212 -9.03 -14.37 -9.37
N GLY A 213 -8.17 -13.37 -9.12
CA GLY A 213 -8.59 -12.03 -8.71
C GLY A 213 -8.77 -11.82 -7.21
N THR A 214 -9.09 -10.57 -6.83
CA THR A 214 -9.35 -10.13 -5.46
C THR A 214 -10.80 -9.67 -5.33
N PHE A 215 -11.43 -10.00 -4.21
CA PHE A 215 -12.81 -9.65 -3.89
C PHE A 215 -12.87 -8.70 -2.70
N VAL A 216 -13.64 -7.62 -2.81
CA VAL A 216 -13.80 -6.60 -1.76
C VAL A 216 -15.29 -6.31 -1.56
N SER A 217 -15.66 -5.93 -0.34
CA SER A 217 -17.01 -5.46 -0.03
C SER A 217 -17.00 -3.99 0.43
N ASP A 218 -18.14 -3.33 0.32
CA ASP A 218 -18.27 -1.89 0.58
C ASP A 218 -19.58 -1.61 1.32
N GLY A 219 -19.68 -2.04 2.59
CA GLY A 219 -20.83 -1.79 3.45
C GLY A 219 -21.99 -2.77 3.29
N ALA A 220 -21.76 -3.97 2.76
CA ALA A 220 -22.80 -4.98 2.59
C ALA A 220 -23.24 -5.55 3.96
N SER A 221 -24.28 -4.98 4.56
CA SER A 221 -24.75 -5.36 5.90
C SER A 221 -25.55 -6.67 5.96
N THR A 222 -25.71 -7.37 4.83
CA THR A 222 -26.57 -8.56 4.67
C THR A 222 -25.79 -9.68 4.00
N ALA A 223 -26.13 -10.93 4.33
CA ALA A 223 -25.38 -12.10 3.90
C ALA A 223 -25.46 -12.32 2.38
N LEU A 224 -24.32 -12.50 1.71
CA LEU A 224 -24.31 -12.88 0.30
C LEU A 224 -24.76 -14.35 0.16
N PRO A 225 -25.87 -14.65 -0.56
CA PRO A 225 -26.43 -16.00 -0.64
C PRO A 225 -25.83 -16.85 -1.78
N ASN A 226 -25.07 -16.22 -2.68
CA ASN A 226 -24.49 -16.91 -3.83
C ASN A 226 -23.55 -18.04 -3.42
N ASN A 227 -23.65 -19.17 -4.13
CA ASN A 227 -22.64 -20.21 -4.05
C ASN A 227 -21.39 -19.80 -4.83
N PHE A 228 -20.24 -20.30 -4.36
CA PHE A 228 -18.94 -20.06 -4.95
C PHE A 228 -18.27 -21.39 -5.31
N THR A 229 -17.77 -21.47 -6.54
CA THR A 229 -16.90 -22.55 -7.02
C THR A 229 -15.49 -22.02 -7.23
N LEU A 230 -14.56 -22.49 -6.41
CA LEU A 230 -13.17 -22.05 -6.33
C LEU A 230 -12.30 -22.97 -7.19
N ASN A 231 -11.96 -22.53 -8.41
CA ASN A 231 -10.94 -23.20 -9.23
C ASN A 231 -9.53 -22.72 -8.85
N ALA A 232 -9.43 -21.52 -8.28
CA ALA A 232 -8.24 -20.96 -7.65
C ALA A 232 -8.57 -20.41 -6.25
N ASN A 233 -7.56 -19.94 -5.52
CA ASN A 233 -7.76 -19.32 -4.22
C ASN A 233 -8.66 -18.09 -4.34
N PHE A 234 -9.67 -18.00 -3.46
CA PHE A 234 -10.47 -16.81 -3.26
C PHE A 234 -9.70 -15.84 -2.36
N TYR A 235 -9.31 -14.69 -2.91
CA TYR A 235 -8.63 -13.64 -2.15
C TYR A 235 -9.64 -12.58 -1.70
N TYR A 236 -9.89 -12.48 -0.40
CA TYR A 236 -10.78 -11.48 0.19
C TYR A 236 -9.99 -10.29 0.73
N GLY A 237 -10.19 -9.11 0.14
CA GLY A 237 -9.49 -7.88 0.45
C GLY A 237 -10.12 -7.02 1.54
N GLY A 238 -11.22 -7.42 2.17
CA GLY A 238 -11.85 -6.66 3.28
C GLY A 238 -13.15 -5.94 2.91
N ASP A 239 -13.75 -5.28 3.90
CA ASP A 239 -14.91 -4.39 3.77
C ASP A 239 -14.52 -2.94 4.06
N ARG A 240 -14.76 -2.03 3.11
CA ARG A 240 -14.37 -0.61 3.24
C ARG A 240 -15.14 0.14 4.35
N ASN A 241 -16.39 -0.21 4.60
CA ASN A 241 -17.31 0.59 5.41
C ASN A 241 -17.95 -0.17 6.60
N ASN A 242 -17.90 -1.51 6.61
CA ASN A 242 -18.52 -2.30 7.67
C ASN A 242 -17.48 -2.91 8.64
N PRO A 243 -17.39 -2.45 9.90
CA PRO A 243 -16.52 -3.05 10.90
C PRO A 243 -16.90 -4.50 11.24
N GLY A 244 -18.15 -4.91 10.99
CA GLY A 244 -18.59 -6.30 11.16
C GLY A 244 -18.11 -7.26 10.07
N GLY A 245 -17.42 -6.74 9.04
CA GLY A 245 -16.89 -7.54 7.94
C GLY A 245 -17.93 -8.02 6.94
N PHE A 246 -17.52 -8.99 6.12
CA PHE A 246 -18.34 -9.58 5.06
C PHE A 246 -18.90 -10.94 5.48
N LEU A 247 -20.18 -11.16 5.20
CA LEU A 247 -20.91 -12.35 5.60
C LEU A 247 -21.32 -13.17 4.37
N MET A 248 -20.91 -14.44 4.33
CA MET A 248 -21.28 -15.39 3.28
C MET A 248 -22.21 -16.46 3.84
N SER A 249 -23.45 -16.49 3.32
CA SER A 249 -24.42 -17.55 3.63
C SER A 249 -24.46 -18.66 2.59
N GLY A 250 -24.08 -18.34 1.34
CA GLY A 250 -23.82 -19.36 0.32
C GLY A 250 -22.58 -20.20 0.64
N VAL A 251 -22.44 -21.33 -0.04
CA VAL A 251 -21.34 -22.28 0.21
C VAL A 251 -20.15 -22.04 -0.71
N LEU A 252 -18.94 -22.19 -0.16
CA LEU A 252 -17.70 -22.25 -0.93
C LEU A 252 -17.28 -23.71 -1.17
N SER A 253 -16.97 -24.04 -2.42
CA SER A 253 -16.63 -25.39 -2.88
C SER A 253 -15.52 -25.35 -3.93
N GLY A 254 -14.89 -26.49 -4.27
CA GLY A 254 -13.88 -26.57 -5.34
C GLY A 254 -12.46 -26.83 -4.85
N ASN A 255 -11.48 -26.72 -5.75
CA ASN A 255 -10.08 -27.05 -5.49
C ASN A 255 -9.30 -25.92 -4.82
N GLY A 256 -9.72 -24.66 -5.00
CA GLY A 256 -9.08 -23.49 -4.44
C GLY A 256 -9.26 -23.35 -2.92
N GLY A 257 -8.47 -22.46 -2.31
CA GLY A 257 -8.57 -22.09 -0.89
C GLY A 257 -9.26 -20.74 -0.67
N VAL A 258 -9.29 -20.29 0.58
CA VAL A 258 -9.81 -18.97 0.99
C VAL A 258 -8.69 -18.23 1.70
N ILE A 259 -8.29 -17.08 1.18
CA ILE A 259 -7.18 -16.28 1.68
C ILE A 259 -7.66 -14.85 1.94
N ILE A 260 -7.54 -14.36 3.18
CA ILE A 260 -7.84 -12.96 3.49
C ILE A 260 -6.58 -12.11 3.36
N THR A 261 -6.63 -11.04 2.57
CA THR A 261 -5.49 -10.13 2.32
C THR A 261 -5.66 -8.74 2.94
N ASP A 262 -6.84 -8.37 3.45
CA ASP A 262 -7.16 -7.06 4.04
C ASP A 262 -6.65 -5.83 3.27
N ALA A 263 -6.70 -5.90 1.94
CA ALA A 263 -6.24 -4.84 1.04
C ALA A 263 -7.00 -3.50 1.20
N ILE A 264 -8.27 -3.54 1.62
CA ILE A 264 -9.21 -2.41 1.64
C ILE A 264 -10.20 -2.55 2.82
N GLY A 265 -9.83 -2.02 3.99
CA GLY A 265 -10.76 -1.77 5.09
C GLY A 265 -10.67 -2.77 6.26
N TYR A 266 -11.81 -3.38 6.61
CA TYR A 266 -11.95 -4.34 7.71
C TYR A 266 -11.84 -5.78 7.18
N GLY A 267 -10.82 -6.52 7.61
CA GLY A 267 -10.50 -7.86 7.13
C GLY A 267 -11.33 -9.03 7.71
N THR A 268 -12.56 -8.80 8.19
CA THR A 268 -13.39 -9.86 8.80
C THR A 268 -14.23 -10.60 7.74
N LEU A 269 -14.20 -11.93 7.74
CA LEU A 269 -15.02 -12.82 6.90
C LEU A 269 -15.78 -13.83 7.77
N THR A 270 -17.11 -13.86 7.65
CA THR A 270 -17.95 -14.83 8.36
C THR A 270 -18.53 -15.85 7.38
N LEU A 271 -18.31 -17.13 7.67
CA LEU A 271 -18.84 -18.28 6.93
C LEU A 271 -19.93 -18.98 7.75
N TYR A 272 -21.08 -19.21 7.12
CA TYR A 272 -22.22 -19.89 7.76
C TYR A 272 -22.56 -21.26 7.15
N GLY A 273 -22.34 -21.42 5.84
CA GLY A 273 -22.68 -22.64 5.11
C GLY A 273 -21.69 -23.79 5.32
N THR A 274 -22.08 -24.98 4.86
CA THR A 274 -21.20 -26.16 4.81
C THR A 274 -20.22 -26.03 3.65
N ASN A 275 -19.04 -25.46 3.92
CA ASN A 275 -18.02 -25.26 2.89
C ASN A 275 -17.16 -26.52 2.72
N THR A 276 -16.79 -26.79 1.46
CA THR A 276 -16.14 -28.04 1.03
C THR A 276 -14.95 -27.80 0.09
N PHE A 277 -14.41 -26.58 0.09
CA PHE A 277 -13.21 -26.23 -0.66
C PHE A 277 -11.98 -27.02 -0.17
N GLN A 278 -11.04 -27.33 -1.07
CA GLN A 278 -9.89 -28.20 -0.80
C GLN A 278 -8.60 -27.44 -0.51
N GLY A 279 -8.46 -26.21 -1.01
CA GLY A 279 -7.29 -25.39 -0.75
C GLY A 279 -7.22 -24.91 0.71
N PRO A 280 -6.16 -24.20 1.08
CA PRO A 280 -5.97 -23.75 2.46
C PRO A 280 -7.01 -22.70 2.84
N LEU A 281 -7.36 -22.65 4.12
CA LEU A 281 -7.93 -21.46 4.74
C LEU A 281 -6.76 -20.66 5.33
N GLY A 282 -6.59 -19.41 4.94
CA GLY A 282 -5.48 -18.62 5.45
C GLY A 282 -5.69 -17.13 5.46
N SER A 283 -4.74 -16.45 6.09
CA SER A 283 -4.55 -15.01 5.98
C SER A 283 -3.25 -14.77 5.23
N ALA A 284 -3.27 -13.88 4.25
CA ALA A 284 -2.09 -13.33 3.62
C ALA A 284 -1.77 -11.97 4.25
N ILE A 285 -0.51 -11.58 4.10
CA ILE A 285 -0.07 -10.24 4.50
C ILE A 285 -0.72 -9.25 3.53
N CYS A 286 -1.37 -8.22 4.08
CA CYS A 286 -1.83 -7.10 3.26
C CYS A 286 -0.62 -6.40 2.62
N PRO A 287 -0.51 -6.39 1.27
CA PRO A 287 0.59 -5.72 0.57
C PRO A 287 0.40 -4.20 0.47
N THR A 288 -0.71 -3.67 0.96
CA THR A 288 -1.05 -2.25 0.89
C THR A 288 -1.08 -1.67 2.28
N ALA A 289 -0.21 -0.71 2.51
CA ALA A 289 -0.25 0.12 3.72
C ALA A 289 -1.51 1.02 3.77
N GLY A 290 -2.37 1.03 2.74
CA GLY A 290 -3.45 1.99 2.56
C GLY A 290 -4.52 1.87 3.63
N GLN A 291 -4.52 2.83 4.57
CA GLN A 291 -5.57 3.10 5.56
C GLN A 291 -6.30 1.84 6.08
N PRO A 292 -5.68 1.03 6.96
CA PRO A 292 -6.47 0.15 7.80
C PRO A 292 -7.32 1.06 8.68
N ARG A 293 -8.60 1.25 8.32
CA ARG A 293 -9.59 1.96 9.14
C ARG A 293 -9.86 1.11 10.39
N GLY A 294 -8.88 1.01 11.31
CA GLY A 294 -9.03 0.44 12.65
C GLY A 294 -9.61 -0.97 12.78
N GLY A 295 -9.53 -1.82 11.74
CA GLY A 295 -10.12 -3.16 11.72
C GLY A 295 -9.21 -4.28 12.20
N ALA A 296 -9.81 -5.38 12.68
CA ALA A 296 -9.12 -6.64 12.93
C ALA A 296 -8.57 -7.22 11.61
N LEU A 297 -7.30 -7.63 11.64
CA LEU A 297 -6.56 -8.07 10.47
C LEU A 297 -6.92 -9.52 10.17
N GLY A 298 -7.68 -9.77 9.11
CA GLY A 298 -7.89 -11.14 8.61
C GLY A 298 -8.56 -12.10 9.59
N ASP A 299 -9.66 -11.69 10.22
CA ASP A 299 -10.46 -12.54 11.10
C ASP A 299 -11.43 -13.42 10.30
N ILE A 300 -11.41 -14.73 10.56
CA ILE A 300 -12.33 -15.69 9.96
C ILE A 300 -13.25 -16.25 11.04
N TYR A 301 -14.55 -16.08 10.88
CA TYR A 301 -15.55 -16.66 11.78
C TYR A 301 -16.29 -17.81 11.10
N LEU A 302 -16.34 -18.96 11.76
CA LEU A 302 -17.26 -20.04 11.43
C LEU A 302 -18.37 -20.04 12.49
N VAL A 303 -19.58 -19.68 12.08
CA VAL A 303 -20.70 -19.38 13.00
C VAL A 303 -21.88 -20.31 12.73
N GLY A 304 -22.60 -20.66 13.80
CA GLY A 304 -23.80 -21.47 13.72
C GLY A 304 -23.54 -22.95 13.43
N PRO A 305 -24.63 -23.75 13.28
CA PRO A 305 -24.55 -25.20 13.25
C PRO A 305 -23.86 -25.78 12.01
N ASN A 306 -23.96 -25.10 10.87
CA ASN A 306 -23.58 -25.68 9.57
C ASN A 306 -22.19 -25.26 9.09
N ALA A 307 -21.57 -24.26 9.71
CA ALA A 307 -20.32 -23.70 9.23
C ALA A 307 -19.15 -24.67 9.43
N THR A 308 -18.70 -25.25 8.32
CA THR A 308 -17.58 -26.19 8.24
C THR A 308 -16.67 -25.87 7.06
N ILE A 309 -15.44 -26.38 7.09
CA ILE A 309 -14.45 -26.34 6.01
C ILE A 309 -13.77 -27.72 5.84
N LEU A 310 -14.58 -28.78 5.78
CA LEU A 310 -14.14 -30.17 5.99
C LEU A 310 -13.03 -30.65 5.04
N ASN A 311 -12.97 -30.12 3.82
CA ASN A 311 -12.00 -30.59 2.83
C ASN A 311 -10.72 -29.75 2.79
N SER A 312 -10.61 -28.70 3.62
CA SER A 312 -9.46 -27.80 3.60
C SER A 312 -8.15 -28.56 3.85
N SER A 313 -7.17 -28.30 2.99
CA SER A 313 -5.81 -28.85 3.10
C SER A 313 -5.04 -28.32 4.32
N GLY A 314 -5.51 -27.27 4.97
CA GLY A 314 -4.92 -26.74 6.20
C GLY A 314 -5.42 -25.35 6.56
N ILE A 315 -5.22 -24.98 7.81
CA ILE A 315 -5.35 -23.61 8.30
C ILE A 315 -3.96 -23.00 8.35
N GLN A 316 -3.73 -21.91 7.62
CA GLN A 316 -2.44 -21.24 7.50
C GLN A 316 -2.61 -19.75 7.79
N LEU A 317 -2.41 -19.37 9.05
CA LEU A 317 -2.62 -18.00 9.48
C LEU A 317 -1.28 -17.29 9.71
N ASN A 318 -1.15 -16.14 9.07
CA ASN A 318 -0.07 -15.20 9.30
C ASN A 318 -0.43 -14.21 10.42
N ALA A 319 0.59 -13.51 10.90
CA ALA A 319 0.48 -12.76 12.13
C ALA A 319 -0.58 -11.67 12.08
N GLY A 320 -1.28 -11.49 13.20
CA GLY A 320 -2.48 -10.65 13.28
C GLY A 320 -3.77 -11.33 12.84
N GLY A 321 -3.69 -12.36 11.99
CA GLY A 321 -4.83 -13.17 11.57
C GLY A 321 -5.43 -14.02 12.70
N SER A 322 -6.74 -14.24 12.64
CA SER A 322 -7.41 -15.18 13.53
C SER A 322 -8.41 -16.08 12.80
N VAL A 323 -8.60 -17.29 13.32
CA VAL A 323 -9.76 -18.12 13.01
C VAL A 323 -10.52 -18.40 14.29
N THR A 324 -11.82 -18.15 14.26
CA THR A 324 -12.72 -18.34 15.39
C THR A 324 -13.82 -19.33 15.03
N PHE A 325 -13.84 -20.45 15.74
CA PHE A 325 -14.90 -21.43 15.71
C PHE A 325 -15.91 -21.08 16.78
N ASN A 326 -17.00 -20.40 16.37
CA ASN A 326 -17.99 -19.88 17.30
C ASN A 326 -19.21 -20.80 17.38
N ASN A 327 -19.28 -21.62 18.43
CA ASN A 327 -20.42 -22.51 18.70
C ASN A 327 -21.49 -21.87 19.57
N ALA A 328 -21.29 -20.63 20.01
CA ALA A 328 -22.19 -19.94 20.92
C ALA A 328 -23.40 -19.36 20.17
N ILE A 329 -23.18 -18.75 19.01
CA ILE A 329 -24.19 -17.98 18.27
C ILE A 329 -24.46 -18.50 16.85
N ASP A 330 -25.64 -18.18 16.31
CA ASP A 330 -25.97 -18.33 14.89
C ASP A 330 -25.68 -17.03 14.09
N ILE A 331 -26.03 -17.01 12.81
CA ILE A 331 -25.85 -15.86 11.91
C ILE A 331 -26.64 -14.61 12.35
N ASN A 332 -27.69 -14.78 13.15
CA ASN A 332 -28.51 -13.69 13.66
C ASN A 332 -28.08 -13.27 15.08
N GLY A 333 -27.00 -13.85 15.62
CA GLY A 333 -26.53 -13.62 16.98
C GLY A 333 -27.33 -14.35 18.06
N ASN A 334 -28.19 -15.32 17.70
CA ASN A 334 -28.98 -16.05 18.68
C ASN A 334 -28.14 -17.12 19.37
N SER A 335 -28.20 -17.15 20.70
CA SER A 335 -27.53 -18.13 21.55
C SER A 335 -28.36 -19.40 21.77
N SER A 336 -27.89 -20.57 21.34
CA SER A 336 -28.61 -21.85 21.46
C SER A 336 -27.69 -23.06 21.48
N ALA A 337 -28.11 -24.14 22.14
CA ALA A 337 -27.44 -25.45 22.08
C ALA A 337 -27.37 -26.02 20.67
N ALA A 338 -28.34 -25.66 19.81
CA ALA A 338 -28.39 -26.10 18.41
C ALA A 338 -27.22 -25.56 17.57
N ASN A 339 -26.53 -24.50 18.02
CA ASN A 339 -25.43 -23.89 17.28
C ASN A 339 -24.12 -24.70 17.35
N ASN A 340 -24.05 -25.69 18.25
CA ASN A 340 -22.82 -26.42 18.50
C ASN A 340 -22.48 -27.37 17.36
N ASN A 341 -21.26 -27.21 16.83
CA ASN A 341 -20.68 -28.09 15.81
C ASN A 341 -19.29 -28.54 16.25
N ASN A 342 -19.16 -29.85 16.49
CA ASN A 342 -17.92 -30.49 16.95
C ASN A 342 -16.94 -30.83 15.80
N ASN A 343 -17.32 -30.60 14.55
CA ASN A 343 -16.58 -31.01 13.36
C ASN A 343 -16.50 -29.86 12.35
N ARG A 344 -15.98 -28.70 12.75
CA ARG A 344 -15.81 -27.58 11.81
C ARG A 344 -14.67 -27.82 10.82
N ILE A 345 -13.67 -28.57 11.25
CA ILE A 345 -12.56 -29.13 10.45
C ILE A 345 -12.46 -30.64 10.70
N THR A 346 -11.72 -31.33 9.83
CA THR A 346 -11.37 -32.74 10.05
C THR A 346 -10.25 -32.88 11.07
N SER A 347 -10.16 -34.06 11.69
CA SER A 347 -9.08 -34.42 12.61
C SER A 347 -7.70 -34.48 11.95
N THR A 348 -7.62 -34.39 10.62
CA THR A 348 -6.37 -34.40 9.86
C THR A 348 -5.98 -33.02 9.33
N THR A 349 -6.86 -32.01 9.38
CA THR A 349 -6.58 -30.67 8.86
C THR A 349 -5.46 -30.02 9.69
N PRO A 350 -4.25 -29.82 9.15
CA PRO A 350 -3.15 -29.23 9.89
C PRO A 350 -3.42 -27.74 10.18
N VAL A 351 -2.87 -27.24 11.28
CA VAL A 351 -2.97 -25.83 11.69
C VAL A 351 -1.57 -25.25 11.82
N SER A 352 -1.27 -24.22 11.03
CA SER A 352 -0.03 -23.46 11.09
C SER A 352 -0.34 -22.03 11.51
N LEU A 353 0.19 -21.64 12.66
CA LEU A 353 0.07 -20.29 13.20
C LEU A 353 1.42 -19.60 13.15
N SER A 354 1.46 -18.43 12.52
CA SER A 354 2.66 -17.61 12.44
C SER A 354 2.41 -16.28 13.12
N GLY A 355 2.41 -16.23 14.45
CA GLY A 355 2.00 -15.06 15.24
C GLY A 355 0.49 -14.79 15.18
N ALA A 356 -0.29 -15.83 14.91
CA ALA A 356 -1.73 -15.78 14.64
C ALA A 356 -2.52 -16.46 15.77
N SER A 357 -3.85 -16.28 15.75
CA SER A 357 -4.75 -16.83 16.77
C SER A 357 -5.67 -17.94 16.24
N PHE A 358 -5.81 -19.02 17.00
CA PHE A 358 -6.85 -20.02 16.81
C PHE A 358 -7.77 -20.02 18.02
N ASN A 359 -9.05 -19.74 17.81
CA ASN A 359 -10.02 -19.58 18.88
C ASN A 359 -11.16 -20.59 18.75
N LEU A 360 -11.45 -21.32 19.83
CA LEU A 360 -12.63 -22.17 19.97
C LEU A 360 -13.55 -21.61 21.05
N ILE A 361 -14.74 -21.16 20.66
CA ILE A 361 -15.78 -20.75 21.61
C ILE A 361 -16.77 -21.91 21.72
N GLY A 362 -17.00 -22.37 22.96
CA GLY A 362 -17.93 -23.43 23.31
C GLY A 362 -19.39 -23.07 23.05
N GLY A 363 -20.26 -24.08 23.00
CA GLY A 363 -21.69 -23.91 22.83
C GLY A 363 -22.43 -23.60 24.13
N TYR A 364 -23.62 -23.02 24.01
CA TYR A 364 -24.54 -22.86 25.14
C TYR A 364 -25.16 -24.21 25.53
N GLN A 365 -25.23 -24.51 26.83
CA GLN A 365 -25.92 -25.69 27.38
C GLN A 365 -25.42 -27.07 26.87
N THR A 366 -24.31 -27.12 26.14
CA THR A 366 -23.75 -28.36 25.56
C THR A 366 -22.23 -28.32 25.62
N GLY A 367 -21.61 -29.50 25.67
CA GLY A 367 -20.17 -29.63 25.55
C GLY A 367 -19.72 -29.49 24.09
N THR A 368 -18.57 -28.87 23.89
CA THR A 368 -17.97 -28.66 22.58
C THR A 368 -16.64 -29.41 22.50
N GLN A 369 -16.46 -30.17 21.43
CA GLN A 369 -15.21 -30.88 21.16
C GLN A 369 -14.78 -30.61 19.74
N GLN A 370 -13.54 -30.15 19.53
CA GLN A 370 -12.96 -30.02 18.20
C GLN A 370 -11.65 -30.80 18.15
N VAL A 371 -11.48 -31.60 17.08
CA VAL A 371 -10.22 -32.28 16.79
C VAL A 371 -9.62 -31.71 15.51
N ALA A 372 -8.32 -31.46 15.52
CA ALA A 372 -7.55 -30.91 14.41
C ALA A 372 -6.29 -31.75 14.17
N GLY A 373 -5.66 -31.54 13.02
CA GLY A 373 -4.36 -32.12 12.69
C GLY A 373 -3.21 -31.55 13.55
N ALA A 374 -1.98 -31.66 13.06
CA ALA A 374 -0.82 -31.12 13.77
C ALA A 374 -0.88 -29.59 13.90
N LEU A 375 -0.49 -29.07 15.06
CA LEU A 375 -0.28 -27.65 15.30
C LEU A 375 1.20 -27.31 15.09
N THR A 376 1.48 -26.41 14.16
CA THR A 376 2.81 -25.85 13.92
C THR A 376 2.81 -24.37 14.29
N ILE A 377 3.76 -23.93 15.12
CA ILE A 377 3.86 -22.54 15.56
C ILE A 377 5.14 -21.84 15.06
N SER A 378 4.98 -20.59 14.63
CA SER A 378 6.02 -19.58 14.42
C SER A 378 5.53 -18.24 15.00
N GLY A 379 6.42 -17.27 15.24
CA GLY A 379 6.04 -16.00 15.90
C GLY A 379 5.41 -16.17 17.28
N ASP A 380 4.68 -15.16 17.75
CA ASP A 380 3.98 -15.19 19.04
C ASP A 380 2.52 -15.63 18.85
N SER A 381 2.29 -16.94 18.73
CA SER A 381 0.97 -17.49 18.39
C SER A 381 0.05 -17.60 19.61
N VAL A 382 -1.26 -17.63 19.37
CA VAL A 382 -2.28 -17.79 20.43
C VAL A 382 -3.20 -18.96 20.09
N VAL A 383 -3.47 -19.81 21.09
CA VAL A 383 -4.53 -20.80 21.03
C VAL A 383 -5.46 -20.58 22.22
N SER A 384 -6.72 -20.27 21.91
CA SER A 384 -7.70 -19.85 22.88
C SER A 384 -8.89 -20.80 22.91
N VAL A 385 -9.31 -21.21 24.10
CA VAL A 385 -10.51 -22.02 24.32
C VAL A 385 -11.40 -21.34 25.34
N ASP A 386 -12.62 -20.99 24.92
CA ASP A 386 -13.62 -20.33 25.75
C ASP A 386 -14.78 -21.27 26.08
N ALA A 387 -14.84 -21.72 27.33
CA ALA A 387 -15.91 -22.49 27.94
C ALA A 387 -16.88 -21.62 28.79
N SER A 388 -16.87 -20.29 28.64
CA SER A 388 -17.65 -19.36 29.50
C SER A 388 -19.15 -19.40 29.27
N GLN A 389 -19.59 -20.01 28.17
CA GLN A 389 -20.98 -19.97 27.76
C GLN A 389 -21.89 -20.59 28.81
N THR A 390 -23.05 -19.95 29.04
CA THR A 390 -23.98 -20.37 30.09
C THR A 390 -24.43 -21.82 29.88
N GLY A 391 -24.25 -22.65 30.91
CA GLY A 391 -24.60 -24.07 30.87
C GLY A 391 -23.66 -24.96 30.05
N ASN A 392 -22.54 -24.44 29.53
CA ASN A 392 -21.54 -25.24 28.83
C ASN A 392 -21.00 -26.36 29.75
N THR A 393 -20.99 -27.60 29.27
CA THR A 393 -20.58 -28.78 30.06
C THR A 393 -19.10 -29.13 29.88
N GLY A 394 -18.32 -28.26 29.25
CA GLY A 394 -16.90 -28.43 28.95
C GLY A 394 -16.58 -28.14 27.48
N THR A 395 -15.45 -27.49 27.23
CA THR A 395 -14.97 -27.18 25.87
C THR A 395 -13.56 -27.70 25.69
N THR A 396 -13.39 -28.58 24.71
CA THR A 396 -12.13 -29.30 24.46
C THR A 396 -11.65 -29.09 23.04
N LEU A 397 -10.39 -28.68 22.90
CA LEU A 397 -9.65 -28.62 21.64
C LEU A 397 -8.52 -29.66 21.65
N THR A 398 -8.46 -30.52 20.65
CA THR A 398 -7.40 -31.53 20.51
C THR A 398 -6.67 -31.37 19.19
N PHE A 399 -5.35 -31.19 19.23
CA PHE A 399 -4.48 -31.27 18.05
C PHE A 399 -3.80 -32.64 17.98
N ALA A 400 -3.36 -33.06 16.80
CA ALA A 400 -2.63 -34.33 16.66
C ALA A 400 -1.26 -34.29 17.36
N SER A 401 -0.55 -33.17 17.27
CA SER A 401 0.77 -32.93 17.86
C SER A 401 1.06 -31.42 17.93
N LEU A 402 2.11 -31.05 18.67
CA LEU A 402 2.67 -29.70 18.71
C LEU A 402 4.07 -29.71 18.10
N SER A 403 4.37 -28.75 17.24
CA SER A 403 5.72 -28.54 16.72
C SER A 403 6.06 -27.05 16.59
N ARG A 404 7.32 -26.72 16.81
CA ARG A 404 7.86 -25.38 16.53
C ARG A 404 8.52 -25.37 15.16
N SER A 405 8.27 -24.32 14.42
CA SER A 405 9.03 -23.99 13.21
C SER A 405 10.51 -23.74 13.53
N ALA A 406 11.36 -23.77 12.49
CA ALA A 406 12.78 -23.43 12.61
C ALA A 406 13.01 -21.99 13.12
N GLN A 407 11.99 -21.13 13.01
CA GLN A 407 11.97 -19.73 13.43
C GLN A 407 11.59 -19.55 14.91
N ARG A 408 11.63 -20.62 15.73
CA ARG A 408 11.53 -20.58 17.20
C ARG A 408 10.27 -19.87 17.73
N GLY A 409 9.13 -20.15 17.12
CA GLY A 409 7.83 -19.64 17.58
C GLY A 409 7.53 -19.94 19.06
N THR A 410 6.77 -19.06 19.69
CA THR A 410 6.23 -19.19 21.04
C THR A 410 4.70 -19.25 20.99
N ILE A 411 4.09 -19.73 22.07
CA ILE A 411 2.64 -19.85 22.16
C ILE A 411 2.11 -19.34 23.49
N LEU A 412 1.02 -18.57 23.40
CA LEU A 412 0.14 -18.29 24.51
C LEU A 412 -1.06 -19.23 24.42
N PHE A 413 -1.31 -19.96 25.50
CA PHE A 413 -2.54 -20.71 25.69
C PHE A 413 -3.51 -19.93 26.56
N GLU A 414 -4.76 -19.82 26.14
CA GLU A 414 -5.81 -19.15 26.91
C GLU A 414 -6.95 -20.12 27.23
N GLY A 415 -7.40 -20.06 28.48
CA GLY A 415 -8.67 -20.62 28.92
C GLY A 415 -9.42 -19.58 29.73
N ASN A 416 -10.73 -19.45 29.56
CA ASN A 416 -11.53 -18.36 30.13
C ASN A 416 -11.87 -18.51 31.64
N SER A 417 -11.26 -19.47 32.34
CA SER A 417 -11.60 -19.78 33.73
C SER A 417 -10.36 -20.05 34.58
N SER A 418 -10.49 -19.85 35.89
CA SER A 418 -9.48 -20.29 36.87
C SER A 418 -9.24 -21.80 36.85
N SER A 419 -10.14 -22.56 36.23
CA SER A 419 -10.09 -24.00 36.03
C SER A 419 -9.49 -24.40 34.69
N PHE A 420 -8.77 -23.50 34.00
CA PHE A 420 -8.09 -23.83 32.76
C PHE A 420 -7.12 -25.01 32.94
N GLY A 421 -7.41 -26.12 32.25
CA GLY A 421 -6.62 -27.34 32.35
C GLY A 421 -6.96 -28.24 33.55
N ASP A 422 -8.06 -28.00 34.26
CA ASP A 422 -8.64 -28.96 35.22
C ASP A 422 -9.26 -30.17 34.50
N ALA A 423 -9.76 -31.15 35.26
CA ALA A 423 -10.48 -32.28 34.69
C ALA A 423 -11.70 -31.80 33.87
N PRO A 424 -11.93 -32.34 32.66
CA PRO A 424 -13.03 -31.89 31.80
C PRO A 424 -14.38 -31.86 32.51
N GLY A 425 -15.08 -30.73 32.43
CA GLY A 425 -16.35 -30.49 33.11
C GLY A 425 -16.95 -29.12 32.81
N ALA A 426 -18.04 -28.78 33.48
CA ALA A 426 -18.75 -27.51 33.26
C ALA A 426 -17.84 -26.29 33.51
N GLY A 427 -17.78 -25.37 32.54
CA GLY A 427 -16.93 -24.17 32.60
C GLY A 427 -15.42 -24.42 32.50
N VAL A 428 -15.01 -25.66 32.17
CA VAL A 428 -13.59 -26.04 32.02
C VAL A 428 -13.21 -25.98 30.53
N ALA A 429 -12.14 -25.24 30.25
CA ALA A 429 -11.46 -25.22 28.97
C ALA A 429 -10.29 -26.21 28.99
N ASN A 430 -10.17 -27.06 27.97
CA ASN A 430 -9.06 -28.00 27.84
C ASN A 430 -8.42 -27.95 26.45
N ILE A 431 -7.10 -28.05 26.41
CA ILE A 431 -6.31 -28.19 25.18
C ILE A 431 -5.45 -29.45 25.29
N TYR A 432 -5.63 -30.39 24.36
CA TYR A 432 -4.92 -31.66 24.30
C TYR A 432 -4.08 -31.81 23.05
N PHE A 433 -3.09 -32.71 23.15
CA PHE A 433 -2.37 -33.25 22.01
C PHE A 433 -2.48 -34.78 22.00
N SER A 434 -2.92 -35.37 20.88
CA SER A 434 -2.97 -36.84 20.74
C SER A 434 -1.58 -37.46 20.92
N THR A 435 -0.56 -36.80 20.38
CA THR A 435 0.85 -37.02 20.72
C THR A 435 1.30 -35.93 21.67
N ALA A 436 1.36 -36.25 22.96
CA ALA A 436 1.82 -35.32 23.99
C ALA A 436 3.23 -34.78 23.68
N PRO A 437 3.50 -33.48 23.92
CA PRO A 437 4.82 -32.86 23.67
C PRO A 437 5.85 -33.21 24.75
N THR A 438 5.98 -34.49 25.10
CA THR A 438 6.82 -34.94 26.23
C THR A 438 8.31 -34.72 26.01
N SER A 439 8.78 -34.73 24.76
CA SER A 439 10.17 -34.39 24.39
C SER A 439 10.54 -32.94 24.68
N ASP A 440 9.53 -32.07 24.76
CA ASP A 440 9.71 -30.62 24.88
C ASP A 440 9.58 -30.17 26.34
N LEU A 441 9.13 -31.05 27.23
CA LEU A 441 9.05 -30.79 28.66
C LEU A 441 10.45 -30.79 29.28
N LEU A 442 10.86 -29.63 29.83
CA LEU A 442 12.14 -29.45 30.50
C LEU A 442 11.97 -29.18 32.00
N GLY A 443 12.74 -29.87 32.82
CA GLY A 443 12.73 -29.68 34.28
C GLY A 443 13.27 -30.87 35.06
N GLY A 444 12.94 -30.91 36.35
CA GLY A 444 13.36 -31.99 37.25
C GLY A 444 12.50 -33.24 37.17
N GLY A 445 11.43 -33.25 36.36
CA GLY A 445 10.50 -34.38 36.23
C GLY A 445 9.63 -34.62 37.47
N GLY A 446 9.48 -33.61 38.33
CA GLY A 446 8.63 -33.67 39.52
C GLY A 446 7.15 -33.93 39.21
N ALA A 447 6.43 -34.49 40.17
CA ALA A 447 5.00 -34.70 40.06
C ALA A 447 4.21 -33.37 40.06
N ALA A 448 2.95 -33.41 39.61
CA ALA A 448 2.03 -32.27 39.75
C ALA A 448 1.96 -31.77 41.20
N GLY A 449 2.01 -30.45 41.38
CA GLY A 449 2.04 -29.79 42.68
C GLY A 449 3.44 -29.62 43.29
N THR A 450 4.51 -30.05 42.61
CA THR A 450 5.90 -29.87 43.09
C THR A 450 6.63 -28.76 42.34
N THR A 451 7.63 -28.15 42.96
CA THR A 451 8.45 -27.09 42.36
C THR A 451 9.33 -27.58 41.21
N THR A 452 9.56 -28.88 41.11
CA THR A 452 10.44 -29.50 40.11
C THR A 452 9.71 -30.07 38.89
N ILE A 453 8.40 -29.82 38.80
CA ILE A 453 7.60 -30.21 37.62
C ILE A 453 8.19 -29.61 36.34
N SER A 454 8.22 -30.42 35.28
CA SER A 454 8.70 -29.97 33.98
C SER A 454 7.73 -29.00 33.32
N ILE A 455 8.26 -28.07 32.55
CA ILE A 455 7.52 -27.03 31.84
C ILE A 455 7.77 -27.12 30.34
N LEU A 456 6.88 -26.54 29.54
CA LEU A 456 7.12 -26.22 28.13
C LEU A 456 7.78 -24.83 28.07
N PRO A 457 9.09 -24.71 27.81
CA PRO A 457 9.80 -23.45 27.97
C PRO A 457 9.23 -22.34 27.09
N TYR A 458 8.77 -22.68 25.88
CA TYR A 458 8.34 -21.75 24.85
C TYR A 458 6.84 -21.43 24.89
N ALA A 459 6.17 -21.83 25.97
CA ALA A 459 4.74 -21.66 26.16
C ALA A 459 4.43 -20.95 27.49
N ILE A 460 3.46 -20.06 27.44
CA ILE A 460 2.84 -19.47 28.62
C ILE A 460 1.32 -19.62 28.55
N ALA A 461 0.64 -19.49 29.68
CA ALA A 461 -0.81 -19.59 29.76
C ALA A 461 -1.42 -18.46 30.59
N GLN A 462 -2.67 -18.12 30.27
CA GLN A 462 -3.49 -17.22 31.10
C GLN A 462 -4.93 -17.70 31.21
N THR A 463 -5.63 -17.22 32.24
CA THR A 463 -7.01 -17.59 32.60
C THR A 463 -8.05 -16.60 32.06
N GLN A 464 -7.65 -15.70 31.17
CA GLN A 464 -8.54 -14.76 30.49
C GLN A 464 -8.44 -14.96 28.97
N VAL A 465 -9.58 -15.07 28.31
CA VAL A 465 -9.67 -15.20 26.84
C VAL A 465 -9.90 -13.83 26.21
N GLY A 466 -9.30 -13.61 25.04
CA GLY A 466 -9.54 -12.43 24.20
C GLY A 466 -8.92 -11.13 24.73
N ASN A 467 -8.46 -11.14 25.98
CA ASN A 467 -7.69 -10.05 26.56
C ASN A 467 -6.22 -10.39 26.37
N GLN A 468 -5.64 -9.83 25.31
CA GLN A 468 -4.25 -10.05 24.89
C GLN A 468 -3.29 -9.87 26.09
N ARG A 469 -2.64 -10.96 26.52
CA ARG A 469 -1.63 -11.02 27.59
C ARG A 469 -1.92 -10.07 28.76
N SER A 470 -2.83 -10.48 29.64
CA SER A 470 -3.02 -9.89 30.97
C SER A 470 -1.68 -9.75 31.69
N ALA A 471 -1.56 -8.89 32.71
CA ALA A 471 -0.32 -8.71 33.48
C ALA A 471 0.15 -9.97 34.25
N THR A 472 -0.62 -11.08 34.20
CA THR A 472 -0.38 -12.26 35.04
C THR A 472 -0.38 -13.61 34.29
N PRO A 473 0.33 -13.78 33.15
CA PRO A 473 0.53 -15.13 32.60
C PRO A 473 1.35 -16.00 33.55
N SER A 474 1.26 -17.31 33.35
CA SER A 474 2.02 -18.33 34.08
C SER A 474 2.78 -19.24 33.11
N LEU A 475 3.83 -19.91 33.59
CA LEU A 475 4.51 -20.95 32.83
C LEU A 475 3.58 -22.15 32.66
N VAL A 476 3.83 -22.96 31.63
CA VAL A 476 2.93 -24.06 31.22
C VAL A 476 3.57 -25.41 31.47
N THR A 477 2.74 -26.37 31.89
CA THR A 477 3.07 -27.80 31.90
C THR A 477 2.03 -28.60 31.10
N TYR A 478 2.29 -29.89 30.89
CA TYR A 478 1.38 -30.81 30.23
C TYR A 478 1.17 -32.07 31.08
N GLY A 479 -0.09 -32.46 31.27
CA GLY A 479 -0.48 -33.63 32.08
C GLY A 479 -1.65 -34.41 31.51
N SER A 480 -2.31 -35.19 32.35
CA SER A 480 -3.48 -36.02 31.97
C SER A 480 -4.70 -35.21 31.56
N THR A 481 -4.79 -33.94 31.96
CA THR A 481 -5.86 -32.99 31.62
C THR A 481 -5.47 -32.02 30.50
N GLY A 482 -4.33 -32.28 29.84
CA GLY A 482 -3.80 -31.48 28.75
C GLY A 482 -2.86 -30.37 29.21
N ILE A 483 -2.88 -29.26 28.49
CA ILE A 483 -2.15 -28.03 28.82
C ILE A 483 -2.79 -27.38 30.06
N ARG A 484 -1.94 -26.93 31.00
CA ARG A 484 -2.38 -26.09 32.13
C ARG A 484 -1.28 -25.12 32.59
N PRO A 485 -1.66 -23.96 33.15
CA PRO A 485 -0.71 -23.10 33.86
C PRO A 485 -0.16 -23.80 35.12
N LEU A 486 1.04 -23.41 35.54
CA LEU A 486 1.58 -23.81 36.83
C LEU A 486 0.75 -23.23 37.97
N ALA A 487 0.49 -24.05 38.98
CA ALA A 487 -0.12 -23.64 40.23
C ALA A 487 0.89 -22.88 41.10
N SER A 488 0.40 -22.04 42.03
CA SER A 488 1.27 -21.28 42.94
C SER A 488 2.21 -22.16 43.77
N SER A 489 1.77 -23.37 44.16
CA SER A 489 2.58 -24.35 44.89
C SER A 489 3.70 -25.00 44.05
N GLU A 490 3.65 -24.85 42.73
CA GLU A 490 4.67 -25.35 41.80
C GLU A 490 5.80 -24.35 41.57
N TYR A 491 5.75 -23.20 42.27
CA TYR A 491 6.84 -22.23 42.31
C TYR A 491 7.52 -22.23 43.67
N ALA A 492 8.85 -22.27 43.67
CA ALA A 492 9.66 -21.96 44.83
C ALA A 492 9.62 -20.45 45.09
N ALA A 493 9.27 -20.08 46.33
CA ALA A 493 9.21 -18.69 46.78
C ALA A 493 10.59 -18.13 47.22
N SER A 494 11.62 -18.98 47.29
CA SER A 494 12.98 -18.61 47.68
C SER A 494 14.02 -19.43 46.93
N VAL A 495 15.18 -18.84 46.66
CA VAL A 495 16.32 -19.51 46.03
C VAL A 495 17.47 -19.63 47.03
N THR A 496 17.97 -20.84 47.24
CA THR A 496 19.17 -21.08 48.05
C THR A 496 20.40 -20.74 47.23
N ILE A 497 21.12 -19.68 47.61
CA ILE A 497 22.33 -19.22 46.90
C ILE A 497 23.42 -20.30 46.91
N GLY A 498 24.01 -20.55 45.74
CA GLY A 498 25.05 -21.57 45.53
C GLY A 498 24.52 -23.00 45.41
N ALA A 499 23.21 -23.22 45.55
CA ALA A 499 22.60 -24.52 45.32
C ALA A 499 22.33 -24.77 43.83
N SER A 500 22.30 -26.04 43.42
CA SER A 500 21.82 -26.45 42.11
C SER A 500 20.51 -27.22 42.26
N THR A 501 19.39 -26.56 41.99
CA THR A 501 18.06 -27.17 42.06
C THR A 501 17.43 -27.27 40.67
N TYR A 502 16.25 -27.89 40.60
CA TYR A 502 15.38 -27.88 39.42
C TYR A 502 14.07 -27.17 39.73
N ASP A 503 14.09 -26.20 40.65
CA ASP A 503 12.88 -25.49 41.03
C ASP A 503 12.48 -24.50 39.95
N ASN A 504 11.19 -24.46 39.62
CA ASN A 504 10.56 -23.32 38.98
C ASN A 504 10.44 -22.22 40.04
N VAL A 505 10.94 -21.02 39.74
CA VAL A 505 11.05 -19.95 40.74
C VAL A 505 10.14 -18.80 40.37
N LEU A 506 9.42 -18.26 41.36
CA LEU A 506 8.72 -16.98 41.26
C LEU A 506 9.36 -15.99 42.24
N LEU A 507 10.09 -15.02 41.72
CA LEU A 507 10.69 -13.95 42.50
C LEU A 507 9.74 -12.77 42.64
N THR A 508 9.28 -12.53 43.86
CA THR A 508 8.54 -11.33 44.28
C THR A 508 9.39 -10.34 45.08
N SER A 509 10.67 -10.68 45.28
CA SER A 509 11.69 -9.84 45.91
C SER A 509 13.04 -10.02 45.22
N SER A 510 13.93 -9.04 45.32
CA SER A 510 15.23 -9.08 44.65
C SER A 510 16.14 -10.18 45.20
N LEU A 511 16.81 -10.90 44.29
CA LEU A 511 17.76 -11.97 44.57
C LEU A 511 19.19 -11.47 44.42
N THR A 512 20.01 -11.57 45.47
CA THR A 512 21.44 -11.23 45.42
C THR A 512 22.29 -12.49 45.31
N LEU A 513 22.99 -12.66 44.18
CA LEU A 513 23.83 -13.82 43.90
C LEU A 513 25.19 -13.72 44.59
N GLY A 514 25.66 -14.86 45.13
CA GLY A 514 27.01 -15.03 45.68
C GLY A 514 28.02 -15.50 44.63
N SER A 515 29.26 -15.79 45.05
CA SER A 515 30.34 -16.23 44.14
C SER A 515 30.14 -17.63 43.57
N SER A 516 29.44 -18.53 44.27
CA SER A 516 29.10 -19.86 43.77
C SER A 516 27.91 -19.80 42.79
N PRO A 517 27.96 -20.51 41.64
CA PRO A 517 26.83 -20.58 40.73
C PRO A 517 25.58 -21.11 41.44
N THR A 518 24.45 -20.44 41.21
CA THR A 518 23.12 -20.86 41.67
C THR A 518 22.36 -21.39 40.47
N SER A 519 21.76 -22.58 40.53
CA SER A 519 20.98 -23.12 39.42
C SER A 519 19.53 -23.35 39.80
N ILE A 520 18.63 -23.00 38.89
CA ILE A 520 17.17 -23.17 38.98
C ILE A 520 16.65 -23.78 37.68
N ASN A 521 15.41 -24.27 37.64
CA ASN A 521 14.81 -24.70 36.38
C ASN A 521 14.38 -23.51 35.53
N SER A 522 13.48 -22.69 36.05
CA SER A 522 12.88 -21.56 35.34
C SER A 522 12.77 -20.34 36.24
N LEU A 523 12.73 -19.16 35.65
CA LEU A 523 12.65 -17.89 36.37
C LEU A 523 11.39 -17.12 35.98
N THR A 524 10.51 -16.86 36.94
CA THR A 524 9.45 -15.86 36.81
C THR A 524 9.78 -14.69 37.73
N MET A 525 9.74 -13.47 37.21
CA MET A 525 10.03 -12.23 37.94
C MET A 525 8.79 -11.35 37.97
N ASN A 526 8.39 -10.98 39.18
CA ASN A 526 7.33 -10.02 39.44
C ASN A 526 7.85 -8.95 40.39
N ASP A 527 8.03 -7.73 39.89
CA ASP A 527 8.58 -6.60 40.62
C ASP A 527 9.94 -6.86 41.34
N SER A 528 10.79 -7.72 40.78
CA SER A 528 12.05 -8.16 41.38
C SER A 528 13.29 -7.85 40.53
N GLN A 529 14.48 -7.99 41.14
CA GLN A 529 15.78 -7.81 40.47
C GLN A 529 16.73 -8.98 40.75
N ILE A 530 17.70 -9.20 39.85
CA ILE A 530 18.86 -10.06 40.05
C ILE A 530 20.09 -9.17 40.27
N LEU A 531 20.70 -9.30 41.44
CA LEU A 531 21.82 -8.49 41.94
C LEU A 531 23.04 -9.36 42.25
N GLY A 532 24.16 -8.73 42.62
CA GLY A 532 25.40 -9.41 43.00
C GLY A 532 26.32 -9.72 41.81
N THR A 533 27.43 -10.40 42.09
CA THR A 533 28.47 -10.72 41.08
C THR A 533 28.42 -12.17 40.58
N GLY A 534 27.45 -12.94 41.07
CA GLY A 534 27.33 -14.37 40.80
C GLY A 534 26.69 -14.72 39.46
N THR A 535 26.63 -16.03 39.20
CA THR A 535 25.94 -16.62 38.06
C THR A 535 24.65 -17.30 38.50
N LEU A 536 23.53 -16.97 37.84
CA LEU A 536 22.28 -17.70 37.91
C LEU A 536 22.12 -18.56 36.65
N GLN A 537 22.14 -19.88 36.82
CA GLN A 537 21.91 -20.84 35.74
C GLN A 537 20.42 -21.16 35.61
N VAL A 538 19.84 -20.87 34.45
CA VAL A 538 18.42 -21.13 34.14
C VAL A 538 18.33 -22.37 33.25
N LYS A 539 18.16 -23.54 33.87
CA LYS A 539 18.33 -24.84 33.20
C LYS A 539 17.31 -25.15 32.11
N SER A 540 16.10 -24.59 32.16
CA SER A 540 15.07 -24.76 31.14
C SER A 540 15.24 -23.80 29.97
N GLY A 541 15.97 -22.70 30.16
CA GLY A 541 16.08 -21.64 29.17
C GLY A 541 15.14 -20.45 29.38
N VAL A 542 14.08 -20.56 30.20
CA VAL A 542 13.00 -19.55 30.23
C VAL A 542 13.09 -18.54 31.38
N VAL A 543 12.87 -17.27 31.02
CA VAL A 543 12.64 -16.13 31.90
C VAL A 543 11.30 -15.48 31.53
N LEU A 544 10.36 -15.46 32.47
CA LEU A 544 9.08 -14.75 32.36
C LEU A 544 9.11 -13.50 33.25
N PHE A 545 8.94 -12.34 32.64
CA PHE A 545 8.88 -11.06 33.33
C PHE A 545 7.45 -10.48 33.22
N LEU A 546 6.79 -10.33 34.38
CA LEU A 546 5.38 -9.96 34.49
C LEU A 546 5.19 -8.44 34.57
N GLN A 547 5.86 -7.78 35.52
CA GLN A 547 5.69 -6.35 35.78
C GLN A 547 6.94 -5.78 36.47
N ASN A 548 7.27 -4.51 36.18
CA ASN A 548 7.77 -3.52 37.14
C ASN A 548 7.68 -2.10 36.56
N GLY A 549 7.65 -1.09 37.42
CA GLY A 549 7.58 0.33 37.02
C GLY A 549 8.67 0.67 36.00
N SER A 550 8.27 1.30 34.90
CA SER A 550 9.13 1.70 33.78
C SER A 550 10.47 2.31 34.25
N GLY A 551 11.60 1.71 33.84
CA GLY A 551 12.95 2.29 33.97
C GLY A 551 13.90 1.73 35.05
N SER A 552 13.52 0.71 35.83
CA SER A 552 14.46 0.06 36.78
C SER A 552 15.32 -1.01 36.09
N THR A 553 16.58 -1.22 36.52
CA THR A 553 17.43 -2.34 36.05
C THR A 553 16.97 -3.65 36.70
N GLN A 554 16.59 -4.66 35.91
CA GLN A 554 16.10 -5.95 36.41
C GLN A 554 17.24 -6.94 36.60
N VAL A 555 18.27 -6.90 35.76
CA VAL A 555 19.49 -7.69 35.95
C VAL A 555 20.67 -6.74 36.01
N ALA A 556 21.27 -6.62 37.21
CA ALA A 556 22.37 -5.69 37.46
C ALA A 556 23.61 -6.01 36.61
N SER A 557 24.40 -4.99 36.30
CA SER A 557 25.58 -5.08 35.42
C SER A 557 26.66 -6.06 35.89
N THR A 558 26.65 -6.43 37.16
CA THR A 558 27.59 -7.37 37.76
C THR A 558 27.10 -8.82 37.75
N ALA A 559 25.81 -9.07 37.50
CA ALA A 559 25.22 -10.41 37.53
C ALA A 559 25.35 -11.11 36.16
N THR A 560 25.36 -12.44 36.18
CA THR A 560 25.34 -13.28 34.96
C THR A 560 24.12 -14.19 34.93
N LEU A 561 23.40 -14.19 33.80
CA LEU A 561 22.40 -15.19 33.45
C LEU A 561 23.03 -16.21 32.49
N ASP A 562 23.17 -17.45 32.94
CA ASP A 562 23.73 -18.57 32.16
C ASP A 562 22.59 -19.52 31.74
N PHE A 563 22.44 -19.74 30.43
CA PHE A 563 21.36 -20.56 29.87
C PHE A 563 21.77 -22.03 29.61
N ASN A 564 22.94 -22.45 30.12
CA ASN A 564 23.40 -23.83 30.13
C ASN A 564 23.37 -24.52 28.75
N GLY A 565 23.77 -23.79 27.71
CA GLY A 565 23.78 -24.25 26.31
C GLY A 565 22.39 -24.29 25.64
N ARG A 566 21.35 -23.79 26.30
CA ARG A 566 19.97 -23.77 25.76
C ARG A 566 19.65 -22.44 25.09
N GLU A 567 18.55 -22.43 24.34
CA GLU A 567 17.90 -21.20 23.89
C GLU A 567 17.48 -20.37 25.11
N ALA A 568 17.86 -19.10 25.14
CA ALA A 568 17.40 -18.13 26.11
C ALA A 568 16.03 -17.60 25.69
N GLN A 569 14.98 -17.97 26.40
CA GLN A 569 13.60 -17.62 26.09
C GLN A 569 13.10 -16.56 27.06
N PHE A 570 12.91 -15.34 26.55
CA PHE A 570 12.42 -14.20 27.33
C PHE A 570 10.97 -13.90 26.96
N PHE A 571 10.06 -14.08 27.92
CA PHE A 571 8.69 -13.56 27.84
C PHE A 571 8.61 -12.26 28.63
N VAL A 572 8.46 -11.15 27.92
CA VAL A 572 8.57 -9.81 28.46
C VAL A 572 7.23 -9.12 28.29
N GLN A 573 6.40 -9.13 29.34
CA GLN A 573 5.07 -8.51 29.30
C GLN A 573 5.17 -6.98 29.42
N ASN A 574 6.19 -6.49 30.11
CA ASN A 574 6.54 -5.08 30.26
C ASN A 574 8.04 -4.89 30.02
N ASP A 575 8.50 -3.67 29.76
CA ASP A 575 9.90 -3.40 29.44
C ASP A 575 10.87 -3.96 30.50
N MET A 576 11.93 -4.64 30.03
CA MET A 576 12.94 -5.29 30.85
C MET A 576 14.34 -4.85 30.43
N LEU A 577 15.11 -4.28 31.36
CA LEU A 577 16.52 -3.92 31.22
C LEU A 577 17.44 -4.98 31.82
N VAL A 578 18.24 -5.60 30.94
CA VAL A 578 19.30 -6.53 31.28
C VAL A 578 20.65 -5.83 31.09
N SER A 579 21.20 -5.34 32.19
CA SER A 579 22.55 -4.76 32.21
C SER A 579 23.63 -5.79 32.54
N GLY A 580 23.26 -6.93 33.13
CA GLY A 580 24.16 -8.06 33.36
C GLY A 580 24.53 -8.82 32.09
N ILE A 581 25.36 -9.86 32.24
CA ILE A 581 25.83 -10.69 31.14
C ILE A 581 24.81 -11.79 30.86
N ILE A 582 24.39 -11.94 29.61
CA ILE A 582 23.76 -13.17 29.10
C ILE A 582 24.85 -14.07 28.55
N SER A 583 24.99 -15.29 29.06
CA SER A 583 26.05 -16.21 28.67
C SER A 583 25.52 -17.61 28.34
N ASN A 584 26.33 -18.34 27.56
CA ASN A 584 26.13 -19.76 27.27
C ASN A 584 24.72 -20.07 26.74
N ALA A 585 24.16 -19.17 25.93
CA ALA A 585 22.90 -19.35 25.26
C ALA A 585 23.14 -19.86 23.83
N ASN A 586 22.35 -20.85 23.39
CA ASN A 586 22.28 -21.31 21.99
C ASN A 586 21.18 -20.55 21.22
N GLY A 587 21.15 -19.25 21.42
CA GLY A 587 20.33 -18.25 20.76
C GLY A 587 19.37 -17.60 21.73
N LEU A 588 18.75 -16.52 21.31
CA LEU A 588 17.83 -15.74 22.14
C LEU A 588 16.49 -15.63 21.41
N THR A 589 15.40 -15.93 22.12
CA THR A 589 14.03 -15.75 21.64
C THR A 589 13.28 -14.82 22.58
N LYS A 590 12.75 -13.74 22.03
CA LYS A 590 12.02 -12.70 22.76
C LYS A 590 10.55 -12.68 22.32
N SER A 591 9.64 -12.73 23.29
CA SER A 591 8.17 -12.70 23.08
C SER A 591 7.49 -11.79 24.10
N GLY A 592 6.19 -11.52 23.91
CA GLY A 592 5.44 -10.53 24.70
C GLY A 592 5.65 -9.08 24.23
N PRO A 593 4.75 -8.15 24.62
CA PRO A 593 4.69 -6.80 24.07
C PRO A 593 5.79 -5.84 24.55
N GLY A 594 6.42 -6.07 25.71
CA GLY A 594 7.45 -5.20 26.26
C GLY A 594 8.78 -5.25 25.48
N THR A 595 9.62 -4.24 25.63
CA THR A 595 10.97 -4.16 25.07
C THR A 595 11.99 -4.85 25.97
N LEU A 596 12.87 -5.67 25.39
CA LEU A 596 14.05 -6.20 26.08
C LEU A 596 15.26 -5.32 25.76
N TYR A 597 15.76 -4.57 26.73
CA TYR A 597 16.95 -3.74 26.61
C TYR A 597 18.21 -4.53 26.99
N LEU A 598 19.14 -4.63 26.05
CA LEU A 598 20.45 -5.26 26.22
C LEU A 598 21.53 -4.19 26.22
N SER A 599 22.17 -3.95 27.36
CA SER A 599 23.21 -2.91 27.48
C SER A 599 24.62 -3.45 27.67
N ASN A 600 24.78 -4.76 27.92
CA ASN A 600 26.09 -5.36 28.21
C ASN A 600 26.78 -5.87 26.94
N THR A 601 27.95 -5.33 26.61
CA THR A 601 28.74 -5.73 25.44
C THR A 601 29.46 -7.07 25.58
N ALA A 602 29.45 -7.66 26.78
CA ALA A 602 30.04 -8.98 27.05
C ALA A 602 29.02 -10.13 26.88
N ASN A 603 27.81 -9.84 26.39
CA ASN A 603 26.83 -10.88 26.07
C ASN A 603 27.44 -11.92 25.11
N ASN A 604 27.28 -13.19 25.46
CA ASN A 604 27.73 -14.34 24.69
C ASN A 604 26.51 -15.22 24.35
N ILE A 605 25.83 -14.81 23.28
CA ILE A 605 24.64 -15.47 22.74
C ILE A 605 25.07 -16.16 21.45
N GLY A 606 25.34 -17.47 21.50
CA GLY A 606 25.60 -18.25 20.30
C GLY A 606 24.32 -18.45 19.50
N GLY A 607 24.37 -18.66 18.18
CA GLY A 607 23.17 -18.98 17.39
C GLY A 607 22.25 -17.78 17.05
N PRO A 608 20.97 -18.02 16.69
CA PRO A 608 20.09 -16.99 16.14
C PRO A 608 19.43 -16.12 17.22
N LEU A 609 19.10 -14.88 16.84
CA LEU A 609 18.20 -13.99 17.56
C LEU A 609 16.80 -14.06 16.94
N THR A 610 15.80 -14.40 17.71
CA THR A 610 14.38 -14.45 17.28
C THR A 610 13.57 -13.45 18.09
N VAL A 611 12.82 -12.60 17.42
CA VAL A 611 11.86 -11.69 18.04
C VAL A 611 10.48 -12.06 17.54
N ASN A 612 9.65 -12.59 18.43
CA ASN A 612 8.27 -13.00 18.16
C ASN A 612 7.28 -11.87 18.40
N SER A 613 7.57 -10.95 19.33
CA SER A 613 6.77 -9.77 19.63
C SER A 613 7.59 -8.74 20.43
N GLY A 614 7.23 -7.46 20.30
CA GLY A 614 7.92 -6.33 20.92
C GLY A 614 9.32 -6.11 20.33
N PHE A 615 10.16 -5.35 21.04
CA PHE A 615 11.50 -5.04 20.57
C PHE A 615 12.60 -5.74 21.38
N VAL A 616 13.71 -5.99 20.71
CA VAL A 616 15.02 -6.06 21.37
C VAL A 616 15.74 -4.74 21.09
N SER A 617 16.00 -3.99 22.14
CA SER A 617 16.78 -2.75 22.09
C SER A 617 18.22 -3.01 22.50
N PHE A 618 19.17 -2.37 21.84
CA PHE A 618 20.59 -2.48 22.13
C PHE A 618 21.28 -1.12 22.08
N MET A 619 22.19 -0.89 23.03
CA MET A 619 22.99 0.34 23.12
C MET A 619 24.36 0.20 22.44
N ALA A 620 24.69 -0.99 21.95
CA ALA A 620 25.86 -1.32 21.15
C ALA A 620 25.61 -2.61 20.39
N LEU A 621 26.12 -2.74 19.16
CA LEU A 621 25.91 -3.94 18.34
C LEU A 621 26.40 -5.23 19.03
N SER A 622 27.52 -5.16 19.76
CA SER A 622 28.06 -6.29 20.51
C SER A 622 27.16 -6.75 21.67
N ALA A 623 26.24 -5.91 22.15
CA ALA A 623 25.27 -6.32 23.17
C ALA A 623 24.26 -7.37 22.65
N LEU A 624 24.12 -7.52 21.34
CA LEU A 624 23.35 -8.62 20.72
C LEU A 624 24.09 -9.97 20.75
N GLY A 625 25.38 -10.00 21.13
CA GLY A 625 26.18 -11.23 21.19
C GLY A 625 26.60 -11.80 19.84
N ASN A 626 26.51 -11.03 18.75
CA ASN A 626 26.82 -11.44 17.36
C ASN A 626 25.94 -12.60 16.85
N PRO A 627 24.62 -12.39 16.69
CA PRO A 627 23.70 -13.45 16.28
C PRO A 627 24.03 -13.98 14.87
N THR A 628 23.94 -15.30 14.69
CA THR A 628 24.21 -15.97 13.39
C THR A 628 23.17 -15.64 12.33
N SER A 629 21.94 -15.34 12.76
CA SER A 629 20.83 -14.83 11.96
C SER A 629 19.81 -14.15 12.86
N ILE A 630 18.92 -13.37 12.26
CA ILE A 630 17.86 -12.65 12.95
C ILE A 630 16.52 -13.03 12.31
N ALA A 631 15.58 -13.52 13.11
CA ALA A 631 14.21 -13.77 12.69
C ALA A 631 13.28 -12.76 13.38
N LEU A 632 12.55 -11.99 12.58
CA LEU A 632 11.54 -11.05 13.06
C LEU A 632 10.17 -11.58 12.63
N ASN A 633 9.43 -12.10 13.60
CA ASN A 633 8.15 -12.76 13.40
C ASN A 633 7.02 -11.82 13.86
N SER A 634 6.92 -10.65 13.23
CA SER A 634 6.03 -9.61 13.73
C SER A 634 4.57 -10.01 13.67
N GLY A 635 3.89 -9.90 14.82
CA GLY A 635 2.46 -9.63 14.89
C GLY A 635 2.09 -8.45 14.00
N ASN A 636 1.02 -8.56 13.22
CA ASN A 636 0.37 -7.38 12.66
C ASN A 636 -0.74 -7.01 13.66
N GLY A 637 -0.50 -5.98 14.48
CA GLY A 637 -1.49 -5.51 15.46
C GLY A 637 -2.58 -4.69 14.77
N SER A 638 -3.84 -4.96 15.10
CA SER A 638 -5.05 -4.41 14.47
C SER A 638 -5.30 -2.89 14.65
N SER A 639 -4.42 -2.12 15.28
CA SER A 639 -4.77 -0.75 15.67
C SER A 639 -3.80 0.29 15.11
N TYR A 640 -4.33 1.07 14.17
CA TYR A 640 -3.72 2.24 13.53
C TYR A 640 -3.20 3.33 14.51
N TYR A 641 -3.46 3.23 15.82
CA TYR A 641 -3.03 4.23 16.81
C TYR A 641 -2.73 3.72 18.24
N SER A 642 -2.65 2.42 18.50
CA SER A 642 -2.42 1.95 19.88
C SER A 642 -1.46 0.77 19.99
N LEU A 643 -0.33 1.00 20.66
CA LEU A 643 0.39 0.12 21.59
C LEU A 643 0.84 -1.29 21.12
N PHE A 644 0.51 -1.75 19.92
CA PHE A 644 1.04 -2.99 19.37
C PHE A 644 2.45 -2.74 18.84
N GLN A 645 3.44 -3.20 19.60
CA GLN A 645 4.84 -3.13 19.22
C GLN A 645 5.16 -4.31 18.27
N PRO A 646 5.35 -4.08 16.96
CA PRO A 646 5.77 -5.12 16.04
C PRO A 646 7.04 -5.81 16.52
N ALA A 647 7.28 -7.05 16.08
CA ALA A 647 8.58 -7.67 16.33
C ALA A 647 9.66 -6.82 15.67
N GLY A 648 10.64 -6.40 16.46
CA GLY A 648 11.61 -5.45 15.94
C GLY A 648 12.95 -5.41 16.65
N LEU A 649 13.86 -4.73 15.98
CA LEU A 649 15.14 -4.33 16.52
C LEU A 649 15.14 -2.82 16.73
N TRP A 650 15.70 -2.38 17.85
CA TRP A 650 15.86 -0.98 18.17
C TRP A 650 17.32 -0.67 18.51
N ASP A 651 17.94 0.12 17.64
CA ASP A 651 19.23 0.74 17.91
C ASP A 651 19.05 2.00 18.78
N ASP A 652 19.45 1.89 20.05
CA ASP A 652 19.44 2.95 21.06
C ASP A 652 20.88 3.44 21.37
N THR A 653 21.80 3.32 20.41
CA THR A 653 23.20 3.79 20.56
C THR A 653 23.31 5.32 20.59
N GLY A 654 22.30 6.03 20.06
CA GLY A 654 22.08 7.45 20.26
C GLY A 654 23.03 8.43 19.54
N ALA A 655 24.02 7.99 18.74
CA ALA A 655 24.85 8.91 17.93
C ALA A 655 25.81 8.29 16.89
N SER A 656 26.04 6.96 16.86
CA SER A 656 27.10 6.36 16.02
C SER A 656 26.54 5.57 14.85
N SER A 657 27.17 5.68 13.68
CA SER A 657 26.82 4.81 12.56
C SER A 657 27.28 3.37 12.85
N ILE A 658 26.36 2.43 12.72
CA ILE A 658 26.61 0.99 12.91
C ILE A 658 26.20 0.19 11.68
N THR A 659 26.86 -0.95 11.45
CA THR A 659 26.51 -1.88 10.37
C THR A 659 26.15 -3.23 10.95
N LEU A 660 24.91 -3.67 10.71
CA LEU A 660 24.42 -5.00 11.04
C LEU A 660 24.53 -5.91 9.80
N SER A 661 25.42 -6.88 9.88
CA SER A 661 25.71 -7.82 8.79
C SER A 661 24.98 -9.17 8.88
N SER A 662 24.28 -9.43 10.00
CA SER A 662 23.49 -10.66 10.14
C SER A 662 22.32 -10.67 9.18
N ASN A 663 22.02 -11.84 8.59
CA ASN A 663 20.85 -12.00 7.74
C ASN A 663 19.57 -11.83 8.57
N ILE A 664 18.57 -11.17 7.99
CA ILE A 664 17.27 -10.91 8.61
C ILE A 664 16.19 -11.65 7.82
N THR A 665 15.35 -12.41 8.50
CA THR A 665 14.14 -13.01 7.92
C THR A 665 12.91 -12.35 8.52
N LEU A 666 12.09 -11.75 7.65
CA LEU A 666 10.79 -11.16 7.95
C LEU A 666 9.73 -12.23 7.66
N ASN A 667 9.19 -12.89 8.67
CA ASN A 667 8.31 -14.04 8.42
C ASN A 667 6.87 -13.63 8.16
N SER A 668 6.37 -12.61 8.87
CA SER A 668 4.98 -12.16 8.77
C SER A 668 4.81 -10.74 9.33
N GLY A 669 3.65 -10.12 9.07
CA GLY A 669 3.32 -8.76 9.50
C GLY A 669 4.32 -7.72 9.00
N TYR A 670 4.41 -6.58 9.70
CA TYR A 670 5.45 -5.57 9.49
C TYR A 670 6.50 -5.67 10.58
N SER A 671 7.65 -6.25 10.27
CA SER A 671 8.79 -6.27 11.19
C SER A 671 9.46 -4.91 11.25
N SER A 672 9.70 -4.40 12.46
CA SER A 672 10.17 -3.02 12.64
C SER A 672 11.67 -2.94 12.86
N ILE A 673 12.30 -2.02 12.15
CA ILE A 673 13.69 -1.61 12.40
C ILE A 673 13.63 -0.16 12.88
N ARG A 674 14.10 0.05 14.11
CA ARG A 674 14.11 1.33 14.79
C ARG A 674 15.53 1.82 15.05
N THR A 675 15.78 3.13 14.90
CA THR A 675 17.02 3.78 15.32
C THR A 675 16.74 5.14 15.94
N ASP A 676 17.46 5.47 17.03
CA ASP A 676 17.43 6.79 17.64
C ASP A 676 18.56 7.68 17.15
N GLY A 677 18.38 8.21 15.93
CA GLY A 677 19.39 8.95 15.17
C GLY A 677 19.61 10.41 15.55
N ARG A 678 19.58 10.74 16.85
CA ARG A 678 19.67 12.14 17.32
C ARG A 678 20.87 12.88 16.69
N ASN A 679 20.59 13.89 15.86
CA ASN A 679 21.56 14.83 15.26
C ASN A 679 22.55 14.29 14.21
N PHE A 680 22.26 13.20 13.49
CA PHE A 680 23.17 12.67 12.45
C PHE A 680 22.78 13.09 11.03
N SER A 681 23.72 13.52 10.18
CA SER A 681 23.46 13.77 8.75
C SER A 681 23.88 12.55 7.93
N GLY A 682 23.04 11.51 7.90
CA GLY A 682 23.31 10.26 7.17
C GLY A 682 22.60 9.03 7.76
N PRO A 683 22.85 7.82 7.26
CA PRO A 683 22.31 6.60 7.88
C PRO A 683 23.03 6.26 9.19
N VAL A 684 22.24 6.04 10.24
CA VAL A 684 22.70 5.64 11.57
C VAL A 684 22.82 4.12 11.64
N LEU A 685 21.87 3.40 11.03
CA LEU A 685 21.91 1.95 10.96
C LEU A 685 22.00 1.50 9.50
N THR A 686 23.09 0.82 9.15
CA THR A 686 23.24 0.14 7.86
C THR A 686 22.92 -1.34 8.01
N LEU A 687 21.97 -1.83 7.22
CA LEU A 687 21.66 -3.25 7.08
C LEU A 687 22.36 -3.79 5.82
N SER A 688 23.38 -4.61 6.03
CA SER A 688 24.20 -5.22 4.96
C SER A 688 23.99 -6.72 4.80
N GLY A 689 23.39 -7.38 5.79
CA GLY A 689 22.92 -8.76 5.66
C GLY A 689 21.78 -8.91 4.65
N VAL A 690 21.53 -10.14 4.19
CA VAL A 690 20.39 -10.42 3.30
C VAL A 690 19.09 -10.33 4.10
N ILE A 691 18.12 -9.60 3.58
CA ILE A 691 16.75 -9.51 4.10
C ILE A 691 15.84 -10.40 3.23
N SER A 692 15.11 -11.31 3.85
CA SER A 692 14.30 -12.35 3.18
C SER A 692 12.95 -12.58 3.88
N GLY A 693 12.08 -13.39 3.28
CA GLY A 693 10.82 -13.82 3.88
C GLY A 693 9.58 -13.05 3.38
N SER A 694 8.39 -13.53 3.73
CA SER A 694 7.13 -12.96 3.24
C SER A 694 6.69 -11.67 3.95
N GLY A 695 7.24 -11.39 5.14
CA GLY A 695 6.93 -10.23 5.97
C GLY A 695 7.28 -8.88 5.33
N GLY A 696 6.54 -7.84 5.72
CA GLY A 696 6.84 -6.45 5.39
C GLY A 696 7.88 -5.85 6.32
N LEU A 697 8.49 -4.75 5.88
CA LEU A 697 9.51 -4.02 6.61
C LEU A 697 8.98 -2.65 7.03
N SER A 698 8.97 -2.36 8.33
CA SER A 698 8.64 -1.04 8.87
C SER A 698 9.91 -0.32 9.33
N ILE A 699 10.06 0.92 8.89
CA ILE A 699 11.19 1.79 9.20
C ILE A 699 10.73 2.87 10.18
N TYR A 700 11.44 2.98 11.29
CA TYR A 700 11.20 3.97 12.33
C TYR A 700 12.51 4.66 12.71
N ALA A 701 12.68 5.94 12.36
CA ALA A 701 13.81 6.75 12.82
C ALA A 701 13.29 8.01 13.52
N THR A 702 13.57 8.17 14.81
CA THR A 702 12.88 9.10 15.74
C THR A 702 12.98 10.60 15.41
N GLN A 703 13.64 11.05 14.33
CA GLN A 703 13.61 12.45 13.90
C GLN A 703 13.62 12.64 12.38
N ALA A 704 12.81 13.60 11.93
CA ALA A 704 12.79 14.17 10.59
C ALA A 704 14.21 14.56 10.12
N LEU A 705 14.68 13.94 9.04
CA LEU A 705 15.85 14.35 8.23
C LEU A 705 17.23 14.37 8.92
N SER A 706 17.36 13.94 10.18
CA SER A 706 18.64 13.68 10.84
C SER A 706 18.68 12.23 11.34
N GLY A 707 19.42 11.38 10.64
CA GLY A 707 19.50 9.94 10.86
C GLY A 707 18.55 9.13 9.98
N GLY A 708 18.98 7.94 9.55
CA GLY A 708 18.16 7.03 8.76
C GLY A 708 18.63 5.58 8.79
N ILE A 709 17.88 4.71 8.15
CA ILE A 709 18.23 3.29 7.98
C ILE A 709 18.64 3.07 6.52
N MET A 710 19.79 2.46 6.27
CA MET A 710 20.28 2.16 4.92
C MET A 710 20.19 0.68 4.59
N LEU A 711 19.56 0.35 3.46
CA LEU A 711 19.56 -0.99 2.88
C LEU A 711 20.61 -1.05 1.77
N THR A 712 21.60 -1.93 1.92
CA THR A 712 22.72 -2.01 0.96
C THR A 712 22.74 -3.28 0.13
N ASN A 713 22.16 -4.38 0.63
CA ASN A 713 22.30 -5.70 0.02
C ASN A 713 21.33 -5.91 -1.17
N THR A 714 21.88 -6.11 -2.37
CA THR A 714 21.11 -6.31 -3.60
C THR A 714 20.47 -7.70 -3.72
N ASN A 715 20.80 -8.64 -2.84
CA ASN A 715 20.25 -10.01 -2.82
C ASN A 715 19.03 -10.13 -1.91
N ASN A 716 18.45 -9.01 -1.46
CA ASN A 716 17.24 -9.02 -0.67
C ASN A 716 16.10 -9.68 -1.48
N THR A 717 15.30 -10.53 -0.81
CA THR A 717 14.22 -11.31 -1.46
C THR A 717 12.87 -11.17 -0.75
N PHE A 718 12.79 -10.36 0.31
CA PHE A 718 11.55 -10.19 1.05
C PHE A 718 10.44 -9.67 0.15
N SER A 719 9.22 -10.20 0.29
CA SER A 719 8.10 -9.90 -0.61
C SER A 719 6.98 -9.07 0.02
N GLY A 720 7.06 -8.80 1.33
CA GLY A 720 6.14 -7.89 1.98
C GLY A 720 6.43 -6.42 1.65
N PRO A 721 5.45 -5.53 1.84
CA PRO A 721 5.58 -4.10 1.58
C PRO A 721 6.59 -3.42 2.50
N ILE A 722 7.06 -2.25 2.09
CA ILE A 722 7.90 -1.37 2.91
C ILE A 722 7.04 -0.22 3.42
N ARG A 723 7.08 0.00 4.73
CA ARG A 723 6.45 1.13 5.41
C ARG A 723 7.54 2.02 6.01
N ILE A 724 7.48 3.32 5.74
CA ILE A 724 8.33 4.34 6.33
C ILE A 724 7.45 5.15 7.27
N TYR A 725 7.48 4.78 8.55
CA TYR A 725 6.61 5.36 9.57
C TYR A 725 7.17 6.69 10.10
N GLU A 726 8.50 6.81 10.26
CA GLU A 726 9.21 8.03 10.66
C GLU A 726 10.63 8.04 10.07
N GLY A 727 11.13 9.23 9.71
CA GLY A 727 12.51 9.45 9.23
C GLY A 727 12.82 8.92 7.83
N SER A 728 14.11 8.67 7.54
CA SER A 728 14.60 8.41 6.18
C SER A 728 15.04 6.96 5.93
N LEU A 729 14.54 6.36 4.84
CA LEU A 729 15.07 5.12 4.24
C LEU A 729 16.10 5.46 3.16
N TRP A 730 17.34 5.02 3.36
CA TRP A 730 18.43 5.15 2.39
C TRP A 730 18.56 3.87 1.57
N ILE A 731 18.74 4.01 0.25
CA ILE A 731 18.83 2.86 -0.65
C ILE A 731 20.10 2.91 -1.51
N SER A 732 20.76 1.77 -1.63
CA SER A 732 21.91 1.59 -2.55
C SER A 732 21.50 1.20 -3.96
N SER A 733 20.27 0.72 -4.16
CA SER A 733 19.69 0.31 -5.44
C SER A 733 18.21 -0.06 -5.27
N ASP A 734 17.50 -0.27 -6.37
CA ASP A 734 16.14 -0.82 -6.36
C ASP A 734 16.09 -2.28 -5.88
N ALA A 735 17.12 -3.08 -6.16
CA ALA A 735 17.22 -4.48 -5.73
C ALA A 735 17.38 -4.63 -4.20
N ALA A 736 17.92 -3.60 -3.52
CA ALA A 736 17.99 -3.58 -2.06
C ALA A 736 16.61 -3.54 -1.38
N LEU A 737 15.55 -3.22 -2.13
CA LEU A 737 14.16 -3.21 -1.65
C LEU A 737 13.45 -4.56 -1.82
N GLY A 738 14.18 -5.62 -2.16
CA GLY A 738 13.63 -6.97 -2.29
C GLY A 738 12.56 -7.09 -3.37
N ASN A 739 11.59 -7.96 -3.17
CA ASN A 739 10.41 -8.14 -4.02
C ASN A 739 9.20 -7.36 -3.51
N ALA A 740 9.39 -6.34 -2.66
CA ALA A 740 8.29 -5.55 -2.09
C ALA A 740 7.39 -4.98 -3.19
N PRO A 741 6.06 -5.12 -3.12
CA PRO A 741 5.15 -4.60 -4.15
C PRO A 741 4.92 -3.08 -4.04
N GLN A 742 5.07 -2.54 -2.82
CA GLN A 742 4.74 -1.17 -2.48
C GLN A 742 5.74 -0.58 -1.47
N ILE A 743 5.96 0.72 -1.58
CA ILE A 743 6.61 1.56 -0.57
C ILE A 743 5.60 2.61 -0.10
N ALA A 744 5.38 2.64 1.21
CA ALA A 744 4.41 3.49 1.87
C ALA A 744 5.05 4.47 2.83
N ILE A 745 4.61 5.71 2.79
CA ILE A 745 5.15 6.80 3.61
C ILE A 745 4.03 7.35 4.51
N GLU A 746 4.19 7.23 5.85
CA GLU A 746 3.09 7.33 6.83
C GLU A 746 3.25 8.39 7.94
N SER A 747 4.30 9.23 7.92
CA SER A 747 4.60 10.14 9.06
C SER A 747 4.19 11.60 8.95
N GLN A 748 3.82 12.19 10.12
CA GLN A 748 3.74 13.64 10.34
C GLN A 748 5.12 14.34 10.41
N ASN A 749 6.23 13.60 10.54
CA ASN A 749 7.57 14.13 10.79
C ASN A 749 8.57 13.82 9.65
N ASP A 750 8.32 14.33 8.44
CA ASP A 750 9.23 14.25 7.28
C ASP A 750 9.78 12.84 6.98
N ALA A 751 8.90 11.86 6.83
CA ALA A 751 9.29 10.52 6.39
C ALA A 751 9.56 10.48 4.88
N GLY A 752 10.56 9.70 4.47
CA GLY A 752 10.84 9.58 3.05
C GLY A 752 11.98 8.66 2.64
N ILE A 753 12.26 8.69 1.34
CA ILE A 753 13.35 7.95 0.71
C ILE A 753 14.48 8.94 0.41
N VAL A 754 15.71 8.54 0.71
CA VAL A 754 16.93 9.25 0.32
C VAL A 754 17.75 8.36 -0.60
N LEU A 755 18.17 8.91 -1.75
CA LEU A 755 18.94 8.15 -2.73
C LEU A 755 20.44 8.20 -2.45
N ASN A 756 21.10 7.07 -2.67
CA ASN A 756 22.56 6.99 -2.73
C ASN A 756 23.06 6.54 -4.13
N THR A 757 22.13 6.42 -5.09
CA THR A 757 22.37 6.08 -6.49
C THR A 757 21.15 6.48 -7.32
N ASN A 758 21.26 6.38 -8.65
CA ASN A 758 20.10 6.49 -9.53
C ASN A 758 19.11 5.36 -9.25
N TRP A 759 17.83 5.69 -9.21
CA TRP A 759 16.76 4.76 -8.84
C TRP A 759 15.70 4.71 -9.93
N THR A 760 15.32 3.52 -10.34
CA THR A 760 14.17 3.31 -11.23
C THR A 760 13.36 2.17 -10.65
N THR A 761 12.07 2.40 -10.44
CA THR A 761 11.21 1.43 -9.78
C THR A 761 9.86 1.31 -10.48
N SER A 762 9.33 0.08 -10.51
CA SER A 762 7.94 -0.20 -10.88
C SER A 762 7.07 -0.50 -9.67
N ARG A 763 7.62 -0.42 -8.45
CA ARG A 763 6.85 -0.55 -7.20
C ARG A 763 5.90 0.63 -7.07
N GLN A 764 4.75 0.38 -6.46
CA GLN A 764 3.85 1.48 -6.13
C GLN A 764 4.48 2.32 -5.01
N VAL A 765 4.52 3.64 -5.17
CA VAL A 765 4.90 4.56 -4.09
C VAL A 765 3.65 5.29 -3.65
N VAL A 766 3.34 5.21 -2.36
CA VAL A 766 2.14 5.81 -1.78
C VAL A 766 2.48 6.69 -0.58
N VAL A 767 1.83 7.85 -0.51
CA VAL A 767 1.85 8.76 0.64
C VAL A 767 0.52 8.66 1.35
N MET A 768 0.53 8.42 2.66
CA MET A 768 -0.66 8.08 3.43
C MET A 768 -1.27 9.28 4.14
N ALA A 769 -2.53 9.15 4.56
CA ALA A 769 -3.16 10.17 5.39
C ALA A 769 -2.33 10.36 6.68
N ASN A 770 -2.15 11.63 7.05
CA ASN A 770 -1.29 12.12 8.13
C ASN A 770 0.20 12.26 7.77
N ALA A 771 0.57 12.21 6.49
CA ALA A 771 1.98 12.29 6.10
C ALA A 771 2.29 13.19 4.90
N THR A 772 3.29 14.06 5.03
CA THR A 772 3.93 14.66 3.84
C THR A 772 5.08 13.76 3.40
N GLY A 773 4.89 13.02 2.32
CA GLY A 773 5.91 12.07 1.86
C GLY A 773 7.08 12.76 1.17
N ILE A 774 8.31 12.33 1.44
CA ILE A 774 9.52 12.91 0.83
C ILE A 774 10.20 11.89 -0.10
N ILE A 775 10.57 12.35 -1.30
CA ILE A 775 11.67 11.74 -2.06
C ILE A 775 12.79 12.78 -2.15
N ASN A 776 13.90 12.50 -1.47
CA ASN A 776 15.12 13.26 -1.57
C ASN A 776 16.07 12.56 -2.55
N THR A 777 16.23 13.15 -3.72
CA THR A 777 17.11 12.61 -4.74
C THR A 777 18.58 12.68 -4.39
N ASN A 778 18.98 13.55 -3.46
CA ASN A 778 20.37 13.67 -3.00
C ASN A 778 21.40 13.79 -4.15
N GLY A 779 21.02 14.45 -5.26
CA GLY A 779 21.84 14.60 -6.46
C GLY A 779 21.72 13.49 -7.52
N PHE A 780 20.99 12.42 -7.26
CA PHE A 780 20.74 11.31 -8.18
C PHE A 780 19.40 11.41 -8.90
N ASN A 781 19.18 10.64 -9.96
CA ASN A 781 17.91 10.63 -10.68
C ASN A 781 17.00 9.48 -10.21
N ALA A 782 15.71 9.76 -10.10
CA ALA A 782 14.65 8.82 -9.79
C ALA A 782 13.64 8.73 -10.95
N THR A 783 13.19 7.52 -11.28
CA THR A 783 12.07 7.29 -12.20
C THR A 783 11.04 6.36 -11.56
N LEU A 784 9.81 6.84 -11.43
CA LEU A 784 8.67 6.04 -10.98
C LEU A 784 7.87 5.56 -12.20
N ASN A 785 7.90 4.25 -12.44
CA ASN A 785 7.18 3.56 -13.51
C ASN A 785 5.78 3.07 -13.09
N SER A 786 5.41 3.33 -11.84
CA SER A 786 4.06 3.11 -11.31
C SER A 786 3.42 4.43 -10.88
N PRO A 787 2.07 4.50 -10.82
CA PRO A 787 1.35 5.63 -10.26
C PRO A 787 1.88 6.06 -8.89
N LEU A 788 2.09 7.36 -8.72
CA LEU A 788 2.25 7.97 -7.40
C LEU A 788 0.86 8.09 -6.76
N GLY A 789 0.64 7.40 -5.65
CA GLY A 789 -0.60 7.51 -4.87
C GLY A 789 -0.45 8.49 -3.72
N VAL A 790 -1.38 9.42 -3.56
CA VAL A 790 -1.43 10.30 -2.38
C VAL A 790 -2.81 10.20 -1.73
N TYR A 791 -2.84 9.87 -0.45
CA TYR A 791 -4.07 9.64 0.33
C TYR A 791 -4.23 10.73 1.38
N GLY A 792 -5.44 11.29 1.51
CA GLY A 792 -5.76 12.34 2.48
C GLY A 792 -5.22 13.72 2.12
N ASN A 793 -5.21 14.63 3.10
CA ASN A 793 -4.97 16.07 2.90
C ASN A 793 -3.48 16.46 2.83
N PHE A 794 -2.58 15.48 2.82
CA PHE A 794 -1.16 15.72 2.98
C PHE A 794 -0.42 15.63 1.65
N GLY A 795 0.65 16.42 1.53
CA GLY A 795 1.34 16.62 0.27
C GLY A 795 2.46 15.62 -0.01
N PHE A 796 3.21 15.90 -1.08
CA PHE A 796 4.41 15.18 -1.44
C PHE A 796 5.54 16.18 -1.71
N ASN A 797 6.72 15.94 -1.14
CA ASN A 797 7.88 16.82 -1.24
C ASN A 797 8.97 16.17 -2.08
N LYS A 798 9.36 16.85 -3.16
CA LYS A 798 10.56 16.54 -3.93
C LYS A 798 11.73 17.39 -3.43
N ASN A 799 12.74 16.73 -2.88
CA ASN A 799 13.98 17.32 -2.39
C ASN A 799 15.20 16.78 -3.16
N GLY A 800 16.37 17.39 -2.98
CA GLY A 800 17.63 16.99 -3.60
C GLY A 800 17.80 17.51 -5.03
N LEU A 801 19.05 17.67 -5.48
CA LEU A 801 19.37 18.33 -6.75
C LEU A 801 19.02 17.52 -8.01
N GLY A 802 18.88 16.20 -7.92
CA GLY A 802 18.60 15.36 -9.07
C GLY A 802 17.13 15.36 -9.50
N ILE A 803 16.83 14.65 -10.59
CA ILE A 803 15.55 14.63 -11.28
C ILE A 803 14.64 13.52 -10.72
N LEU A 804 13.37 13.81 -10.43
CA LEU A 804 12.33 12.82 -10.19
C LEU A 804 11.38 12.78 -11.39
N THR A 805 11.31 11.66 -12.10
CA THR A 805 10.44 11.47 -13.27
C THR A 805 9.21 10.64 -12.91
N LEU A 806 8.02 11.16 -13.21
CA LEU A 806 6.73 10.46 -13.08
C LEU A 806 6.23 10.07 -14.49
N THR A 807 6.02 8.78 -14.73
CA THR A 807 5.67 8.27 -16.07
C THR A 807 4.23 7.77 -16.20
N GLN A 808 3.54 7.53 -15.08
CA GLN A 808 2.17 7.04 -15.04
C GLN A 808 1.24 8.07 -14.38
N PRO A 809 -0.06 8.06 -14.68
CA PRO A 809 -1.06 8.86 -13.97
C PRO A 809 -0.99 8.62 -12.47
N GLY A 810 -1.02 9.70 -11.70
CA GLY A 810 -1.13 9.64 -10.25
C GLY A 810 -2.57 9.32 -9.83
N TYR A 811 -2.73 8.91 -8.58
CA TYR A 811 -4.05 8.66 -7.99
C TYR A 811 -4.19 9.42 -6.68
N LEU A 812 -5.38 9.98 -6.45
CA LEU A 812 -5.76 10.68 -5.22
C LEU A 812 -7.01 10.06 -4.62
N ASP A 813 -6.97 9.91 -3.30
CA ASP A 813 -8.09 9.49 -2.48
C ASP A 813 -8.15 10.42 -1.26
N GLY A 814 -8.96 11.48 -1.33
CA GLY A 814 -9.05 12.49 -0.28
C GLY A 814 -9.35 13.91 -0.75
N ASP A 815 -9.37 14.85 0.19
CA ASP A 815 -9.68 16.28 0.01
C ASP A 815 -8.71 17.01 -0.93
N THR A 816 -9.18 18.06 -1.58
CA THR A 816 -8.52 18.85 -2.63
C THR A 816 -7.34 19.73 -2.17
N ASN A 817 -6.97 19.68 -0.89
CA ASN A 817 -6.01 20.62 -0.29
C ASN A 817 -4.55 20.13 -0.28
N ALA A 818 -4.28 18.90 -0.71
CA ALA A 818 -2.92 18.36 -0.80
C ALA A 818 -2.11 19.00 -1.95
N SER A 819 -0.78 19.09 -1.80
CA SER A 819 0.11 19.64 -2.83
C SER A 819 1.38 18.82 -3.05
N ILE A 820 1.89 18.81 -4.28
CA ILE A 820 3.27 18.41 -4.58
C ILE A 820 4.15 19.65 -4.49
N ASN A 821 5.10 19.65 -3.56
CA ASN A 821 6.08 20.73 -3.39
C ASN A 821 7.43 20.30 -3.96
N ILE A 822 7.95 21.08 -4.89
CA ILE A 822 9.28 20.88 -5.49
C ILE A 822 10.21 21.87 -4.81
N ASN A 823 10.94 21.41 -3.80
CA ASN A 823 11.81 22.26 -2.99
C ASN A 823 13.22 22.38 -3.59
N SER A 824 13.67 21.39 -4.35
CA SER A 824 14.96 21.41 -5.04
C SER A 824 15.04 20.36 -6.16
N GLY A 825 15.96 20.58 -7.10
CA GLY A 825 16.13 19.74 -8.28
C GLY A 825 14.92 19.83 -9.21
N GLU A 826 14.67 18.77 -9.97
CA GLU A 826 13.65 18.74 -11.01
C GLU A 826 12.56 17.69 -10.70
N LEU A 827 11.29 18.04 -10.90
CA LEU A 827 10.20 17.10 -11.08
C LEU A 827 9.81 17.09 -12.56
N ARG A 828 9.96 15.95 -13.22
CA ARG A 828 9.65 15.73 -14.63
C ARG A 828 8.36 14.93 -14.78
N VAL A 829 7.36 15.52 -15.42
CA VAL A 829 6.06 14.90 -15.70
C VAL A 829 6.05 14.37 -17.13
N ALA A 830 6.04 13.04 -17.29
CA ALA A 830 6.27 12.38 -18.57
C ALA A 830 5.13 11.43 -19.01
N SER A 831 4.00 11.39 -18.30
CA SER A 831 2.89 10.53 -18.72
C SER A 831 2.19 11.08 -19.96
N ALA A 832 2.06 10.24 -20.98
CA ALA A 832 1.40 10.56 -22.25
C ALA A 832 -0.15 10.48 -22.18
N VAL A 833 -0.69 9.89 -21.11
CA VAL A 833 -2.14 9.68 -20.94
C VAL A 833 -2.48 10.04 -19.51
N GLY A 834 -3.35 11.03 -19.29
CA GLY A 834 -3.80 11.43 -17.96
C GLY A 834 -2.75 12.12 -17.09
N SER A 835 -3.19 12.64 -15.94
CA SER A 835 -2.32 13.44 -15.09
C SER A 835 -1.47 12.61 -14.13
N THR A 836 -0.15 12.80 -14.16
CA THR A 836 0.81 12.15 -13.22
C THR A 836 0.64 12.56 -11.77
N THR A 837 -0.02 13.70 -11.54
CA THR A 837 -0.21 14.31 -10.22
C THR A 837 -1.67 14.29 -9.79
N SER A 838 -2.56 13.74 -10.63
CA SER A 838 -4.00 13.87 -10.48
C SER A 838 -4.38 15.36 -10.27
N THR A 839 -5.34 15.67 -9.41
CA THR A 839 -5.82 17.04 -9.14
C THR A 839 -4.97 17.82 -8.11
N LEU A 840 -3.82 17.29 -7.66
CA LEU A 840 -2.97 17.96 -6.67
C LEU A 840 -2.45 19.30 -7.16
N GLN A 841 -2.44 20.30 -6.28
CA GLN A 841 -1.71 21.54 -6.54
C GLN A 841 -0.21 21.25 -6.66
N ILE A 842 0.46 21.85 -7.64
CA ILE A 842 1.92 21.83 -7.75
C ILE A 842 2.47 23.18 -7.27
N LYS A 843 3.40 23.13 -6.31
CA LYS A 843 4.15 24.29 -5.81
C LYS A 843 5.62 24.12 -6.17
N VAL A 844 6.13 24.98 -7.03
CA VAL A 844 7.55 25.02 -7.38
C VAL A 844 8.21 26.09 -6.51
N ASN A 845 8.99 25.66 -5.53
CA ASN A 845 9.73 26.54 -4.63
C ASN A 845 11.15 26.78 -5.16
N ASN A 846 11.90 27.72 -4.58
CA ASN A 846 13.30 27.93 -4.92
C ASN A 846 14.21 26.89 -4.24
N PRO A 847 15.15 26.21 -4.95
CA PRO A 847 15.49 26.29 -6.39
C PRO A 847 14.91 25.13 -7.23
N GLY A 848 13.69 24.70 -6.94
CA GLY A 848 12.99 23.64 -7.65
C GLY A 848 12.62 23.99 -9.11
N THR A 849 12.50 22.95 -9.94
CA THR A 849 12.09 23.04 -11.36
C THR A 849 10.99 22.03 -11.66
N LEU A 850 9.94 22.47 -12.38
CA LEU A 850 8.92 21.60 -12.97
C LEU A 850 9.15 21.48 -14.48
N SER A 851 9.16 20.27 -15.02
CA SER A 851 9.43 20.00 -16.44
C SER A 851 8.60 18.86 -17.01
N GLY A 852 8.84 18.53 -18.28
CA GLY A 852 8.31 17.34 -18.94
C GLY A 852 7.32 17.65 -20.07
N THR A 853 6.74 16.60 -20.64
CA THR A 853 5.77 16.65 -21.75
C THR A 853 4.40 16.08 -21.42
N GLY A 854 4.16 15.75 -20.15
CA GLY A 854 2.93 15.11 -19.71
C GLY A 854 1.80 16.08 -19.38
N MET A 855 0.82 15.59 -18.63
CA MET A 855 -0.34 16.34 -18.16
C MET A 855 -0.35 16.52 -16.64
N ILE A 856 -0.76 17.70 -16.18
CA ILE A 856 -0.96 18.06 -14.77
C ILE A 856 -2.39 18.57 -14.64
N ALA A 857 -3.27 17.90 -13.90
CA ALA A 857 -4.67 18.32 -13.81
C ALA A 857 -4.91 19.36 -12.71
N GLY A 858 -4.09 19.38 -11.66
CA GLY A 858 -4.18 20.38 -10.60
C GLY A 858 -3.51 21.72 -10.94
N PRO A 859 -3.75 22.78 -10.13
CA PRO A 859 -3.19 24.10 -10.37
C PRO A 859 -1.68 24.14 -10.15
N VAL A 860 -0.96 24.89 -10.99
CA VAL A 860 0.49 25.08 -10.85
C VAL A 860 0.82 26.47 -10.34
N SER A 861 1.66 26.55 -9.31
CA SER A 861 2.21 27.79 -8.78
C SER A 861 3.73 27.74 -8.72
N VAL A 862 4.38 28.77 -9.24
CA VAL A 862 5.84 28.91 -9.27
C VAL A 862 6.23 30.13 -8.44
N ALA A 863 6.96 29.90 -7.36
CA ALA A 863 7.44 30.93 -6.46
C ALA A 863 8.69 31.65 -7.03
N SER A 864 9.09 32.75 -6.41
CA SER A 864 10.35 33.44 -6.74
C SER A 864 11.52 32.46 -6.66
N GLY A 865 12.32 32.35 -7.73
CA GLY A 865 13.45 31.43 -7.84
C GLY A 865 13.09 29.98 -8.21
N GLY A 866 11.80 29.61 -8.23
CA GLY A 866 11.35 28.35 -8.83
C GLY A 866 11.26 28.46 -10.36
N ALA A 867 11.36 27.33 -11.06
CA ALA A 867 11.36 27.30 -12.53
C ALA A 867 10.30 26.36 -13.14
N ILE A 868 9.77 26.73 -14.30
CA ILE A 868 8.98 25.84 -15.17
C ILE A 868 9.64 25.75 -16.55
N THR A 869 9.92 24.54 -17.01
CA THR A 869 10.68 24.27 -18.24
C THR A 869 10.03 23.10 -19.01
N PRO A 870 9.05 23.35 -19.90
CA PRO A 870 8.42 22.28 -20.68
C PRO A 870 9.44 21.49 -21.50
N GLY A 871 9.11 20.24 -21.84
CA GLY A 871 10.00 19.34 -22.58
C GLY A 871 10.83 18.40 -21.70
N ASN A 872 11.56 17.48 -22.34
CA ASN A 872 12.27 16.36 -21.67
C ASN A 872 13.80 16.50 -21.68
N GLY A 873 14.32 17.69 -21.95
CA GLY A 873 15.76 17.92 -21.97
C GLY A 873 16.33 18.22 -20.59
N ASP A 874 17.58 17.83 -20.35
CA ASP A 874 18.31 18.25 -19.15
C ASP A 874 18.43 19.78 -19.11
N ILE A 875 18.53 20.36 -17.92
CA ILE A 875 18.73 21.80 -17.75
C ILE A 875 20.03 22.21 -18.49
N GLY A 876 19.89 22.92 -19.62
CA GLY A 876 20.99 23.28 -20.54
C GLY A 876 21.05 22.48 -21.85
N ALA A 877 20.22 21.44 -21.98
CA ALA A 877 19.96 20.68 -23.20
C ALA A 877 18.45 20.46 -23.36
N LEU A 878 17.65 21.53 -23.21
CA LEU A 878 16.19 21.50 -23.32
C LEU A 878 15.78 20.72 -24.60
N ALA A 879 14.80 19.83 -24.51
CA ALA A 879 14.20 19.17 -25.66
C ALA A 879 12.86 19.84 -25.92
N VAL A 880 12.47 20.02 -27.18
CA VAL A 880 11.17 20.61 -27.48
C VAL A 880 10.05 19.68 -27.06
N GLY A 881 8.98 20.26 -26.51
CA GLY A 881 7.80 19.52 -26.09
C GLY A 881 6.78 20.42 -25.39
N THR A 882 5.56 19.90 -25.25
CA THR A 882 4.41 20.59 -24.66
C THR A 882 4.12 20.04 -23.27
N LEU A 883 4.03 20.91 -22.26
CA LEU A 883 3.53 20.58 -20.93
C LEU A 883 2.07 21.03 -20.81
N ASN A 884 1.16 20.10 -20.47
CA ASN A 884 -0.27 20.37 -20.40
C ASN A 884 -0.72 20.62 -18.95
N LEU A 885 -1.35 21.76 -18.69
CA LEU A 885 -1.85 22.20 -17.39
C LEU A 885 -3.38 22.33 -17.41
N GLY A 886 -4.06 21.48 -16.66
CA GLY A 886 -5.52 21.38 -16.64
C GLY A 886 -6.23 22.48 -15.85
N ASN A 887 -5.57 23.11 -14.89
CA ASN A 887 -6.23 23.99 -13.92
C ASN A 887 -5.38 25.21 -13.52
N GLY A 888 -4.85 25.91 -14.51
CA GLY A 888 -4.24 27.23 -14.35
C GLY A 888 -2.75 27.22 -14.04
N LEU A 889 -2.16 28.42 -14.13
CA LEU A 889 -0.75 28.69 -13.88
C LEU A 889 -0.60 30.03 -13.16
N THR A 890 0.14 30.06 -12.06
CA THR A 890 0.52 31.29 -11.35
C THR A 890 2.05 31.41 -11.29
N LEU A 891 2.61 32.44 -11.91
CA LEU A 891 4.04 32.79 -11.84
C LEU A 891 4.24 34.03 -10.97
N SER A 892 4.93 33.86 -9.84
CA SER A 892 5.27 34.96 -8.92
C SER A 892 6.41 35.83 -9.48
N SER A 893 6.58 37.04 -8.96
CA SER A 893 7.77 37.85 -9.27
C SER A 893 9.03 37.05 -8.94
N GLY A 894 9.99 37.00 -9.87
CA GLY A 894 11.22 36.21 -9.77
C GLY A 894 11.07 34.72 -10.12
N ALA A 895 9.89 34.23 -10.49
CA ALA A 895 9.72 32.89 -11.08
C ALA A 895 10.42 32.82 -12.45
N ILE A 896 10.92 31.64 -12.82
CA ILE A 896 11.70 31.42 -14.04
C ILE A 896 10.90 30.59 -15.04
N VAL A 897 10.85 31.01 -16.30
CA VAL A 897 10.30 30.22 -17.42
C VAL A 897 11.44 29.85 -18.37
N GLY A 898 11.69 28.55 -18.55
CA GLY A 898 12.66 28.06 -19.54
C GLY A 898 12.00 27.79 -20.87
N ILE A 899 12.59 28.31 -21.95
CA ILE A 899 12.08 28.22 -23.31
C ILE A 899 13.22 27.80 -24.23
N LYS A 900 13.07 26.69 -24.93
CA LYS A 900 13.89 26.37 -26.11
C LYS A 900 13.15 26.66 -27.39
N ILE A 901 13.89 27.25 -28.31
CA ILE A 901 13.46 27.48 -29.69
C ILE A 901 14.26 26.53 -30.58
N ALA A 902 13.55 25.67 -31.33
CA ALA A 902 14.15 24.73 -32.27
C ALA A 902 13.83 25.02 -33.74
N ASP A 903 13.00 26.04 -34.03
CA ASP A 903 12.83 26.55 -35.39
C ASP A 903 12.99 28.08 -35.47
N ALA A 904 13.61 28.55 -36.55
CA ALA A 904 13.74 29.97 -36.92
C ALA A 904 13.46 30.19 -38.41
N SER A 905 12.76 29.26 -39.06
CA SER A 905 12.46 29.29 -40.49
C SER A 905 11.57 30.46 -40.89
N THR A 906 10.68 30.91 -40.00
CA THR A 906 9.64 31.91 -40.29
C THR A 906 9.81 33.16 -39.45
N ALA A 907 10.20 34.28 -40.08
CA ALA A 907 10.18 35.60 -39.46
C ALA A 907 8.73 36.09 -39.33
N ALA A 908 8.40 36.77 -38.24
CA ALA A 908 7.05 37.23 -37.97
C ALA A 908 7.06 38.57 -37.22
N SER A 909 6.02 39.36 -37.43
CA SER A 909 5.81 40.58 -36.64
C SER A 909 5.57 40.23 -35.17
N ALA A 910 5.94 41.13 -34.26
CA ALA A 910 5.69 40.95 -32.83
C ALA A 910 4.21 40.66 -32.54
N ASN A 911 3.95 39.85 -31.51
CA ASN A 911 2.62 39.44 -31.02
C ASN A 911 1.78 38.64 -32.02
N THR A 912 2.40 38.03 -33.04
CA THR A 912 1.65 37.20 -34.00
C THR A 912 1.82 35.72 -33.73
N GLY A 913 2.86 35.32 -33.00
CA GLY A 913 3.22 33.91 -32.84
C GLY A 913 3.58 33.23 -34.17
N GLY A 914 3.70 33.98 -35.28
CA GLY A 914 3.83 33.43 -36.63
C GLY A 914 5.15 32.71 -36.91
N SER A 915 6.11 32.76 -35.97
CA SER A 915 7.33 31.95 -35.99
C SER A 915 7.12 30.55 -35.37
N THR A 916 5.98 30.30 -34.74
CA THR A 916 5.54 28.96 -34.30
C THR A 916 4.69 28.34 -35.40
N ASP A 917 5.01 27.12 -35.84
CA ASP A 917 4.12 26.37 -36.72
C ASP A 917 2.82 26.03 -35.98
N LEU A 918 1.72 26.70 -36.37
CA LEU A 918 0.39 26.54 -35.77
C LEU A 918 -0.31 25.26 -36.25
N GLY A 919 0.25 24.53 -37.23
CA GLY A 919 -0.37 23.35 -37.85
C GLY A 919 -0.63 22.16 -36.92
N SER A 920 -0.17 22.21 -35.66
CA SER A 920 -0.32 21.13 -34.68
C SER A 920 -0.78 21.57 -33.29
N LEU A 921 -1.35 22.78 -33.10
CA LEU A 921 -1.94 23.15 -31.81
C LEU A 921 -2.96 22.09 -31.34
N PRO A 922 -2.90 21.68 -30.06
CA PRO A 922 -2.18 22.30 -28.94
C PRO A 922 -0.71 21.85 -28.73
N TYR A 923 -0.13 21.09 -29.66
CA TYR A 923 1.20 20.47 -29.55
C TYR A 923 2.20 20.98 -30.61
N PRO A 924 2.72 22.21 -30.51
CA PRO A 924 3.73 22.68 -31.45
C PRO A 924 5.03 21.87 -31.29
N THR A 925 5.64 21.49 -32.41
CA THR A 925 6.87 20.66 -32.43
C THR A 925 8.17 21.46 -32.46
N HIS A 926 8.08 22.80 -32.50
CA HIS A 926 9.19 23.69 -32.83
C HIS A 926 9.74 24.51 -31.65
N ASN A 927 8.99 24.63 -30.57
CA ASN A 927 9.44 25.31 -29.35
C ASN A 927 8.82 24.68 -28.11
N ASN A 928 9.43 24.90 -26.94
CA ASN A 928 8.77 24.55 -25.69
C ASN A 928 7.46 25.30 -25.57
N PHE A 929 6.43 24.59 -25.09
CA PHE A 929 5.08 25.11 -25.04
C PHE A 929 4.39 24.73 -23.73
N ILE A 930 3.67 25.69 -23.15
CA ILE A 930 2.78 25.45 -22.01
C ILE A 930 1.34 25.56 -22.50
N TYR A 931 0.60 24.47 -22.43
CA TYR A 931 -0.81 24.45 -22.82
C TYR A 931 -1.70 24.41 -21.58
N ILE A 932 -2.46 25.48 -21.32
CA ILE A 932 -3.29 25.64 -20.12
C ILE A 932 -4.76 25.55 -20.53
N THR A 933 -5.42 24.43 -20.21
CA THR A 933 -6.77 24.14 -20.70
C THR A 933 -7.90 24.63 -19.79
N GLY A 934 -7.59 25.00 -18.55
CA GLY A 934 -8.56 25.46 -17.57
C GLY A 934 -7.94 26.30 -16.46
N GLY A 935 -8.77 26.78 -15.53
CA GLY A 935 -8.34 27.65 -14.42
C GLY A 935 -8.00 29.08 -14.85
N THR A 936 -7.12 29.75 -14.10
CA THR A 936 -6.64 31.12 -14.39
C THR A 936 -5.15 31.12 -14.70
N THR A 937 -4.75 31.85 -15.74
CA THR A 937 -3.34 32.16 -16.01
C THR A 937 -2.99 33.53 -15.43
N SER A 938 -2.04 33.57 -14.49
CA SER A 938 -1.54 34.79 -13.85
C SER A 938 -0.01 34.83 -13.90
N ILE A 939 0.55 35.80 -14.63
CA ILE A 939 2.01 35.97 -14.78
C ILE A 939 2.41 37.33 -14.24
N SER A 940 3.25 37.35 -13.20
CA SER A 940 3.80 38.59 -12.66
C SER A 940 4.74 39.26 -13.68
N SER A 941 4.69 40.59 -13.78
CA SER A 941 5.65 41.37 -14.57
C SER A 941 7.09 41.20 -14.10
N GLY A 942 7.32 40.68 -12.89
CA GLY A 942 8.65 40.34 -12.36
C GLY A 942 9.17 38.95 -12.74
N THR A 943 8.44 38.18 -13.56
CA THR A 943 8.87 36.84 -14.04
C THR A 943 10.13 36.96 -14.92
N THR A 944 11.04 35.99 -14.84
CA THR A 944 12.26 35.93 -15.67
C THR A 944 12.18 34.79 -16.68
N PHE A 945 12.90 34.93 -17.79
CA PHE A 945 12.89 34.00 -18.91
C PHE A 945 14.31 33.54 -19.24
N ASN A 946 14.48 32.22 -19.27
CA ASN A 946 15.70 31.58 -19.75
C ASN A 946 15.45 31.07 -21.17
N VAL A 947 15.98 31.79 -22.16
CA VAL A 947 15.74 31.54 -23.58
C VAL A 947 16.95 30.85 -24.21
N ASP A 948 16.77 29.61 -24.63
CA ASP A 948 17.76 28.81 -25.34
C ASP A 948 17.44 28.77 -26.84
N ALA A 949 18.26 29.46 -27.64
CA ALA A 949 18.22 29.43 -29.10
C ALA A 949 19.44 28.70 -29.69
N SER A 950 20.10 27.83 -28.92
CA SER A 950 21.29 27.09 -29.38
C SER A 950 21.02 26.19 -30.58
N SER A 951 19.78 25.70 -30.74
CA SER A 951 19.35 24.87 -31.87
C SER A 951 18.94 25.66 -33.12
N VAL A 952 18.94 26.98 -33.07
CA VAL A 952 18.47 27.83 -34.19
C VAL A 952 19.45 28.94 -34.53
N SER A 953 19.34 29.45 -35.76
CA SER A 953 20.06 30.63 -36.21
C SER A 953 19.05 31.73 -36.57
N LEU A 954 18.87 32.69 -35.68
CA LEU A 954 18.03 33.86 -35.91
C LEU A 954 18.76 34.82 -36.86
N LYS A 955 18.15 35.13 -38.01
CA LYS A 955 18.76 35.97 -39.05
C LYS A 955 18.47 37.45 -38.77
N PHE A 956 19.45 38.18 -38.26
CA PHE A 956 19.36 39.63 -38.13
C PHE A 956 19.32 40.29 -39.52
N PRO A 957 18.48 41.32 -39.76
CA PRO A 957 17.64 42.08 -38.82
C PRO A 957 16.16 41.64 -38.76
N ASN A 958 15.83 40.39 -39.08
CA ASN A 958 14.44 39.95 -39.06
C ASN A 958 13.93 39.87 -37.62
N SER A 959 12.69 40.32 -37.39
CA SER A 959 12.01 40.07 -36.12
C SER A 959 11.34 38.70 -36.11
N TYR A 960 11.20 38.12 -34.93
CA TYR A 960 10.57 36.82 -34.72
C TYR A 960 9.56 36.90 -33.58
N SER A 961 8.48 36.13 -33.65
CA SER A 961 7.45 36.07 -32.61
C SER A 961 6.98 34.63 -32.46
N TYR A 962 7.25 34.04 -31.31
CA TYR A 962 6.93 32.65 -31.01
C TYR A 962 5.77 32.60 -30.02
N LEU A 963 4.77 31.76 -30.30
CA LEU A 963 3.75 31.40 -29.32
C LEU A 963 4.35 30.35 -28.38
N ILE A 964 4.55 30.73 -27.12
CA ILE A 964 5.25 29.92 -26.10
C ILE A 964 4.32 29.33 -25.05
N ALA A 965 3.12 29.88 -24.94
CA ALA A 965 2.06 29.32 -24.11
C ALA A 965 0.70 29.78 -24.61
N GLN A 966 -0.32 28.98 -24.30
CA GLN A 966 -1.72 29.33 -24.46
C GLN A 966 -2.43 29.11 -23.12
N GLY A 967 -2.94 30.21 -22.57
CA GLY A 967 -3.55 30.34 -21.26
C GLY A 967 -5.06 30.18 -21.26
N ALA A 968 -5.64 29.87 -20.09
CA ALA A 968 -7.06 30.07 -19.85
C ALA A 968 -7.30 31.51 -19.33
N GLY A 969 -8.19 32.25 -20.01
CA GLY A 969 -8.56 33.62 -19.64
C GLY A 969 -7.73 34.71 -20.33
N ASN A 970 -8.02 35.98 -20.01
CA ASN A 970 -7.39 37.14 -20.62
C ASN A 970 -6.03 37.44 -19.96
N VAL A 971 -4.95 37.45 -20.75
CA VAL A 971 -3.58 37.80 -20.32
C VAL A 971 -3.04 39.06 -21.03
N SER A 972 -3.91 39.88 -21.61
CA SER A 972 -3.55 41.06 -22.41
C SER A 972 -2.83 42.16 -21.63
N SER A 973 -2.82 42.10 -20.30
CA SER A 973 -2.06 43.02 -19.45
C SER A 973 -0.59 42.61 -19.26
N LEU A 974 -0.19 41.44 -19.77
CA LEU A 974 1.19 40.98 -19.69
C LEU A 974 2.06 41.75 -20.70
N ASP A 975 3.05 42.48 -20.18
CA ASP A 975 4.06 43.19 -20.97
C ASP A 975 5.39 43.21 -20.19
N ILE A 976 6.36 42.40 -20.61
CA ILE A 976 7.68 42.27 -19.98
C ILE A 976 8.74 42.71 -20.99
N THR A 977 9.34 43.87 -20.73
CA THR A 977 10.29 44.55 -21.63
C THR A 977 11.67 44.77 -21.02
N ASN A 978 11.81 44.58 -19.69
CA ASN A 978 13.09 44.78 -19.03
C ASN A 978 14.06 43.64 -19.38
N GLN A 979 15.12 44.00 -20.11
CA GLN A 979 16.12 43.06 -20.64
C GLN A 979 16.86 42.28 -19.54
N THR A 980 16.92 42.77 -18.29
CA THR A 980 17.57 42.03 -17.19
C THR A 980 16.77 40.80 -16.75
N GLN A 981 15.51 40.67 -17.20
CA GLN A 981 14.67 39.50 -16.93
C GLN A 981 14.90 38.39 -17.96
N PHE A 982 15.71 38.62 -18.99
CA PHE A 982 16.01 37.63 -20.02
C PHE A 982 17.45 37.14 -19.88
N THR A 983 17.61 35.83 -19.63
CA THR A 983 18.89 35.14 -19.76
C THR A 983 18.87 34.37 -21.06
N THR A 984 19.77 34.70 -21.99
CA THR A 984 19.75 34.13 -23.34
C THR A 984 20.98 33.28 -23.63
N THR A 985 20.77 32.15 -24.31
CA THR A 985 21.83 31.32 -24.90
C THR A 985 21.75 31.40 -26.42
N ASN A 986 22.88 31.70 -27.08
CA ASN A 986 23.00 31.86 -28.53
C ASN A 986 22.17 33.01 -29.14
N ILE A 987 21.93 34.08 -28.37
CA ILE A 987 21.29 35.33 -28.82
C ILE A 987 22.13 36.49 -28.29
N SER A 988 22.49 37.43 -29.15
CA SER A 988 23.17 38.65 -28.72
C SER A 988 22.17 39.72 -28.34
N SER A 989 22.29 40.28 -27.14
CA SER A 989 21.50 41.45 -26.70
C SER A 989 21.79 42.71 -27.52
N SER A 990 22.88 42.73 -28.29
CA SER A 990 23.15 43.80 -29.26
C SER A 990 22.36 43.67 -30.56
N GLN A 991 21.76 42.52 -30.82
CA GLN A 991 21.02 42.24 -32.06
C GLN A 991 19.52 42.25 -31.83
N TYR A 992 19.05 41.80 -30.66
CA TYR A 992 17.64 41.68 -30.35
C TYR A 992 17.31 42.22 -28.97
N GLU A 993 16.22 42.99 -28.90
CA GLU A 993 15.46 43.23 -27.69
C GLU A 993 14.39 42.14 -27.54
N LEU A 994 14.36 41.49 -26.39
CA LEU A 994 13.38 40.46 -26.10
C LEU A 994 12.19 41.06 -25.34
N THR A 995 10.98 40.65 -25.71
CA THR A 995 9.77 41.01 -24.96
C THR A 995 8.85 39.79 -24.81
N VAL A 996 8.06 39.76 -23.73
CA VAL A 996 6.95 38.81 -23.57
C VAL A 996 5.66 39.57 -23.41
N THR A 997 4.68 39.24 -24.25
CA THR A 997 3.38 39.89 -24.31
C THR A 997 2.26 38.84 -24.26
N GLY A 998 1.07 39.27 -23.85
CA GLY A 998 -0.13 38.43 -23.86
C GLY A 998 -1.30 39.05 -24.63
N ASP A 999 -2.33 38.25 -24.92
CA ASP A 999 -3.58 38.73 -25.55
C ASP A 999 -4.86 38.36 -24.77
N SER A 1000 -6.01 38.71 -25.34
CA SER A 1000 -7.32 38.41 -24.74
C SER A 1000 -7.76 36.95 -24.85
N ASN A 1001 -7.13 36.17 -25.72
CA ASN A 1001 -7.41 34.75 -25.94
C ASN A 1001 -6.60 33.84 -24.99
N GLY A 1002 -5.64 34.41 -24.26
CA GLY A 1002 -4.75 33.66 -23.38
C GLY A 1002 -3.39 33.38 -24.01
N ASP A 1003 -3.17 33.78 -25.25
CA ASP A 1003 -1.92 33.52 -25.97
C ASP A 1003 -0.77 34.37 -25.41
N ILE A 1004 0.40 33.76 -25.28
CA ILE A 1004 1.60 34.40 -24.76
C ILE A 1004 2.72 34.28 -25.79
N TYR A 1005 3.30 35.41 -26.16
CA TYR A 1005 4.29 35.53 -27.23
C TYR A 1005 5.66 35.91 -26.68
N LEU A 1006 6.71 35.23 -27.14
CA LEU A 1006 8.10 35.66 -26.99
C LEU A 1006 8.53 36.33 -28.30
N ASN A 1007 8.84 37.62 -28.22
CA ASN A 1007 9.21 38.42 -29.38
C ASN A 1007 10.71 38.77 -29.37
N PHE A 1008 11.32 38.66 -30.54
CA PHE A 1008 12.67 39.11 -30.84
C PHE A 1008 12.55 40.33 -31.75
N ILE A 1009 12.75 41.51 -31.18
CA ILE A 1009 12.69 42.77 -31.91
C ILE A 1009 14.11 43.13 -32.31
N ALA A 1010 14.38 43.20 -33.61
CA ALA A 1010 15.72 43.55 -34.08
C ALA A 1010 16.08 44.98 -33.61
N VAL A 1011 17.21 45.11 -32.92
CA VAL A 1011 17.72 46.41 -32.49
C VAL A 1011 18.15 47.15 -33.76
N PRO A 1012 17.57 48.33 -34.06
CA PRO A 1012 18.00 49.12 -35.20
C PRO A 1012 19.50 49.37 -35.08
N GLU A 1013 20.28 49.06 -36.12
CA GLU A 1013 21.69 49.43 -36.14
C GLU A 1013 21.77 50.94 -35.83
N PRO A 1014 22.63 51.40 -34.91
CA PRO A 1014 22.79 52.81 -34.66
C PRO A 1014 23.20 53.41 -36.00
N GLY A 1015 22.26 54.09 -36.65
CA GLY A 1015 22.45 54.62 -37.99
C GLY A 1015 23.76 55.39 -37.95
N PHE A 1016 24.75 54.94 -38.72
CA PHE A 1016 26.07 55.54 -38.73
C PHE A 1016 25.88 56.97 -39.22
N LEU A 1017 25.64 57.89 -38.29
CA LEU A 1017 25.52 59.32 -38.49
C LEU A 1017 26.94 59.76 -38.84
N MET A 1018 27.30 59.52 -40.10
CA MET A 1018 28.53 59.99 -40.71
C MET A 1018 28.40 61.52 -40.75
N LEU A 1019 28.78 62.15 -39.65
CA LEU A 1019 28.83 63.60 -39.50
C LEU A 1019 29.97 64.11 -40.40
N ILE A 1020 29.67 64.32 -41.69
CA ILE A 1020 30.54 65.07 -42.60
C ILE A 1020 30.41 66.55 -42.22
N GLY A 1021 31.17 66.96 -41.20
CA GLY A 1021 31.39 68.36 -40.84
C GLY A 1021 32.69 68.86 -41.48
N SER A 1022 32.59 69.57 -42.59
CA SER A 1022 33.69 70.32 -43.21
C SER A 1022 34.03 71.59 -42.42
N GLY A 1023 35.30 71.76 -42.04
CA GLY A 1023 35.98 73.07 -42.10
C GLY A 1023 36.30 73.82 -40.79
N MET A 1024 37.58 73.72 -40.40
CA MET A 1024 38.46 74.79 -39.86
C MET A 1024 38.28 75.34 -38.43
N GLY A 1025 39.36 75.20 -37.63
CA GLY A 1025 39.83 76.30 -36.76
C GLY A 1025 40.36 75.97 -35.36
N LEU A 1026 41.69 76.02 -35.21
CA LEU A 1026 42.49 76.37 -34.01
C LEU A 1026 42.54 75.43 -32.77
N MET A 1027 43.71 74.79 -32.63
CA MET A 1027 44.71 74.94 -31.54
C MET A 1027 44.19 75.23 -30.11
N VAL A 1028 44.46 74.34 -29.15
CA VAL A 1028 45.38 74.51 -27.99
C VAL A 1028 45.38 73.26 -27.08
N ILE A 1029 46.56 73.02 -26.51
CA ILE A 1029 47.08 71.92 -25.69
C ILE A 1029 46.35 71.72 -24.34
N GLY A 1030 46.29 70.45 -23.89
CA GLY A 1030 46.03 70.12 -22.47
C GLY A 1030 46.18 68.63 -22.15
N GLN A 1031 47.38 68.20 -21.75
CA GLN A 1031 47.66 66.87 -21.22
C GLN A 1031 46.90 66.61 -19.90
N ASN A 1032 46.40 65.38 -19.67
CA ASN A 1032 46.81 64.57 -18.50
C ASN A 1032 46.20 63.15 -18.44
N LYS A 1033 47.08 62.16 -18.63
CA LYS A 1033 47.36 60.97 -17.81
C LYS A 1033 46.25 60.26 -16.98
N ARG A 1034 46.32 58.92 -17.13
CA ARG A 1034 46.14 57.82 -16.14
C ARG A 1034 44.68 57.44 -15.81
N LYS A 1035 44.30 56.16 -15.64
CA LYS A 1035 45.06 54.94 -15.30
C LYS A 1035 44.21 53.70 -15.61
N LYS A 1036 44.86 52.63 -16.07
CA LYS A 1036 44.38 51.25 -15.98
C LYS A 1036 44.03 50.87 -14.53
N ARG A 1037 43.01 50.04 -14.36
CA ARG A 1037 42.99 49.01 -13.31
C ARG A 1037 42.16 47.82 -13.76
N SER A 1038 42.80 46.65 -13.82
CA SER A 1038 42.13 45.35 -13.70
C SER A 1038 41.65 45.17 -12.27
N VAL A 1039 40.44 44.65 -12.07
CA VAL A 1039 40.17 43.26 -11.65
C VAL A 1039 38.90 42.86 -12.39
#